data_AF-A0A849K8S0-F1
#
_entry.id   AF-A0A849K8S0-F1
#
_cell.length_a   1.000
_cell.length_b   1.000
_cell.length_c   1.000
_cell.angle_alpha   90.00
_cell.angle_beta   90.00
_cell.angle_gamma   90.00
#
_symmetry.space_group_name_H-M   'P 1'
#
loop_
_entity.id
_entity.type
_entity.pdbx_description
1 polymer ?
#
loop_
_entity_poly.entity_id
_entity_poly.type
_entity_poly.pdbx_seq_one_letter_code
_entity_poly.pdbx_strand_id
1 'polypeptide(L)'
;MSTPETDAAATQALELQAGFFRPPNLFRLLPQDCPEELAPTMAALQGELWHHAKGQVDRPLLLPVRLEGDVFTVWYACAASECQLRALEAELKAFIGPTYAWFRLPEDGRFDADRHAQPLLRRGGLRHFVMWTQGPEQDGRLLHKWRMYRDLLERRPAIVARIPKSFDALRADFDRALLARDERAAHLALSAMRDRFGISAENRLYLEIRLFAGLEHWDRIAGHRLLSTLTKLNLPQETYGDVLEGLYMADVFPFEQGAPLDRVLEEFKGNLLERAYPLFRTRRQSQRPAVLKAFVLFELLQPSPQAEVVNLLLQQLPGGAWGALEAQVRQAVTHLQTPVDPASDAWQAYEHEQFDRATDLLWPLPDSVDVLRALIRCVDESRNLQRAQALKERIEAAPPPVQADVEARCPKTWPRVRELARLAPADQMTWAQRMAWHPNLGESIDAYVDRWKEWARVAEVDELLREQDFGTEAANLLEQLALEYPAVFGRIAPLWHEVFVARAEPRPQCKPVYAALLETLRLPGTFSDVDLRLVRDVLKHLVQAGLTAPEYAKTLEDIGLVFEQVRSPHHMRWALDVCDVLAMEACPEPAARLRLLTATTVAGQEFASRIGELEIAMLLMLAQEAGIDLALPQRVTAPGSSAGRQSAEVGTIGIYTLDEAAGRRAVQILQSTYGPIDVRLNSDSVCTPQLKALVQRSAIFVFAWKTSKHAAYYCIKAASRPDQPLEMAQGAGTSSMVDAVAQFMAKRASQAS
;
A
#
# COMPACT_ATOMS: atom_id res chain seq x y z
N MET A 1 17.68 26.59 7.13
CA MET A 1 17.19 27.87 7.66
C MET A 1 17.04 27.69 9.17
N SER A 2 17.62 28.55 10.01
CA SER A 2 17.48 28.42 11.47
C SER A 2 16.05 28.77 11.89
N THR A 3 15.44 27.93 12.72
CA THR A 3 14.17 28.25 13.38
C THR A 3 14.44 29.02 14.67
N PRO A 4 13.51 29.84 15.16
CA PRO A 4 13.68 30.57 16.43
C PRO A 4 13.96 29.65 17.63
N GLU A 5 13.48 28.40 17.59
CA GLU A 5 13.82 27.36 18.58
C GLU A 5 15.28 26.90 18.50
N THR A 6 15.85 26.84 17.29
CA THR A 6 17.26 26.46 17.08
C THR A 6 18.19 27.56 17.62
N ASP A 7 17.82 28.83 17.48
CA ASP A 7 18.62 29.96 17.95
C ASP A 7 18.61 30.08 19.49
N ALA A 8 17.49 29.76 20.14
CA ALA A 8 17.39 29.67 21.60
C ALA A 8 18.23 28.49 22.15
N ALA A 9 18.17 27.33 21.51
CA ALA A 9 18.95 26.15 21.87
C ALA A 9 20.47 26.39 21.69
N ALA A 10 20.87 27.06 20.60
CA ALA A 10 22.26 27.44 20.37
C ALA A 10 22.80 28.39 21.45
N THR A 11 21.99 29.37 21.88
CA THR A 11 22.35 30.30 22.96
C THR A 11 22.56 29.56 24.28
N GLN A 12 21.61 28.70 24.66
CA GLN A 12 21.72 27.88 25.87
C GLN A 12 22.92 26.92 25.84
N ALA A 13 23.22 26.37 24.67
CA ALA A 13 24.36 25.49 24.46
C ALA A 13 25.70 26.21 24.66
N LEU A 14 25.83 27.44 24.14
CA LEU A 14 27.01 28.28 24.31
C LEU A 14 27.21 28.70 25.78
N GLU A 15 26.13 29.08 26.48
CA GLU A 15 26.18 29.41 27.91
C GLU A 15 26.62 28.22 28.77
N LEU A 16 26.09 27.03 28.47
CA LEU A 16 26.49 25.80 29.16
C LEU A 16 27.98 25.53 28.97
N GLN A 17 28.48 25.56 27.74
CA GLN A 17 29.90 25.29 27.45
C GLN A 17 30.81 26.34 28.12
N ALA A 18 30.45 27.62 28.05
CA ALA A 18 31.19 28.70 28.68
C ALA A 18 31.24 28.56 30.21
N GLY A 19 30.14 28.12 30.84
CA GLY A 19 30.11 27.81 32.27
C GLY A 19 30.92 26.56 32.63
N PHE A 20 30.86 25.52 31.78
CA PHE A 20 31.44 24.21 32.05
C PHE A 20 32.98 24.22 32.03
N PHE A 21 33.58 24.99 31.12
CA PHE A 21 35.04 25.11 30.99
C PHE A 21 35.64 26.27 31.81
N ARG A 22 34.86 26.95 32.65
CA ARG A 22 35.37 27.92 33.63
C ARG A 22 35.91 27.22 34.88
N PRO A 23 36.79 27.88 35.66
CA PRO A 23 37.18 27.41 36.98
C PRO A 23 35.95 27.05 37.83
N PRO A 24 35.99 25.95 38.60
CA PRO A 24 37.15 25.15 38.97
C PRO A 24 37.59 24.07 37.95
N ASN A 25 36.97 23.99 36.76
CA ASN A 25 37.45 23.06 35.73
C ASN A 25 38.78 23.55 35.12
N LEU A 26 39.84 22.76 35.28
CA LEU A 26 41.18 23.01 34.75
C LEU A 26 41.46 22.26 33.45
N PHE A 27 40.51 21.48 32.92
CA PHE A 27 40.68 20.76 31.67
C PHE A 27 40.74 21.75 30.50
N ARG A 28 41.89 21.80 29.79
CA ARG A 28 42.11 22.69 28.64
C ARG A 28 41.89 21.97 27.33
N LEU A 29 40.99 22.51 26.50
CA LEU A 29 40.71 22.01 25.15
C LEU A 29 41.84 22.30 24.14
N LEU A 30 42.74 23.24 24.45
CA LEU A 30 43.90 23.62 23.64
C LEU A 30 45.13 23.84 24.54
N PRO A 31 45.78 22.77 25.03
CA PRO A 31 47.10 22.90 25.65
C PRO A 31 48.11 23.38 24.59
N GLN A 32 48.98 24.34 24.93
CA GLN A 32 50.04 24.82 24.02
C GLN A 32 51.03 23.70 23.64
N ASP A 33 51.11 22.64 24.46
CA ASP A 33 51.96 21.47 24.28
C ASP A 33 51.13 20.18 24.05
N CYS A 34 50.13 20.21 23.15
CA CYS A 34 49.37 19.00 22.82
C CYS A 34 50.24 18.04 21.98
N PRO A 35 50.47 16.78 22.41
CA PRO A 35 51.22 15.81 21.61
C PRO A 35 50.57 15.58 20.24
N GLU A 36 51.37 15.46 19.17
CA GLU A 36 50.87 15.27 17.79
C GLU A 36 49.88 14.10 17.65
N GLU A 37 50.09 13.04 18.44
CA GLU A 37 49.22 11.85 18.46
C GLU A 37 47.81 12.13 19.02
N LEU A 38 47.64 13.16 19.85
CA LEU A 38 46.36 13.53 20.49
C LEU A 38 45.65 14.68 19.77
N ALA A 39 46.34 15.43 18.91
CA ALA A 39 45.78 16.55 18.14
C ALA A 39 44.50 16.22 17.35
N PRO A 40 44.42 15.11 16.56
CA PRO A 40 43.22 14.82 15.79
C PRO A 40 42.06 14.33 16.68
N THR A 41 42.36 13.91 17.91
CA THR A 41 41.38 13.48 18.90
C THR A 41 40.77 14.66 19.65
N MET A 42 41.59 15.67 19.95
CA MET A 42 41.11 16.97 20.45
C MET A 42 40.25 17.70 19.42
N ALA A 43 40.60 17.59 18.12
CA ALA A 43 39.76 18.11 17.04
C ALA A 43 38.37 17.45 16.98
N ALA A 44 38.27 16.15 17.29
CA ALA A 44 36.98 15.46 17.34
C ALA A 44 36.09 16.02 18.48
N LEU A 45 36.64 16.16 19.69
CA LEU A 45 35.94 16.76 20.84
C LEU A 45 35.49 18.20 20.54
N GLN A 46 36.32 18.97 19.83
CA GLN A 46 35.96 20.32 19.38
C GLN A 46 34.81 20.32 18.36
N GLY A 47 34.81 19.38 17.41
CA GLY A 47 33.71 19.23 16.45
C GLY A 47 32.38 18.91 17.14
N GLU A 48 32.41 18.15 18.23
CA GLU A 48 31.27 17.84 19.10
C GLU A 48 30.72 19.09 19.78
N LEU A 49 31.61 19.86 20.41
CA LEU A 49 31.27 21.11 21.07
C LEU A 49 30.72 22.12 20.07
N TRP A 50 31.28 22.18 18.87
CA TRP A 50 30.77 23.04 17.80
C TRP A 50 29.37 22.61 17.31
N HIS A 51 29.13 21.30 17.18
CA HIS A 51 27.81 20.77 16.81
C HIS A 51 26.75 21.11 17.87
N HIS A 52 27.09 20.89 19.15
CA HIS A 52 26.22 21.27 20.27
C HIS A 52 26.00 22.79 20.34
N ALA A 53 27.03 23.61 20.09
CA ALA A 53 26.94 25.07 20.08
C ALA A 53 25.98 25.61 19.01
N LYS A 54 25.63 24.80 17.99
CA LYS A 54 24.58 25.11 17.00
C LYS A 54 23.16 24.75 17.46
N GLY A 55 22.99 24.31 18.71
CA GLY A 55 21.70 23.86 19.25
C GLY A 55 21.31 22.44 18.85
N GLN A 56 22.22 21.67 18.25
CA GLN A 56 21.94 20.30 17.81
C GLN A 56 22.26 19.29 18.91
N VAL A 57 21.29 18.44 19.25
CA VAL A 57 21.35 17.48 20.37
C VAL A 57 21.05 16.02 19.98
N ASP A 58 21.06 15.74 18.68
CA ASP A 58 20.86 14.42 18.07
C ASP A 58 22.06 13.46 18.29
N ARG A 59 23.16 13.97 18.84
CA ARG A 59 24.40 13.23 19.09
C ARG A 59 24.84 13.30 20.54
N PRO A 60 25.53 12.27 21.05
CA PRO A 60 26.06 12.31 22.39
C PRO A 60 27.22 13.30 22.50
N LEU A 61 27.32 13.97 23.65
CA LEU A 61 28.33 14.97 23.94
C LEU A 61 29.23 14.48 25.08
N LEU A 62 30.55 14.48 24.90
CA LEU A 62 31.49 14.16 25.97
C LEU A 62 32.08 15.43 26.58
N LEU A 63 32.00 15.57 27.92
CA LEU A 63 32.47 16.74 28.64
C LEU A 63 33.45 16.37 29.77
N PRO A 64 34.72 16.80 29.71
CA PRO A 64 35.71 16.53 30.76
C PRO A 64 35.78 17.59 31.85
N VAL A 65 35.95 17.13 33.09
CA VAL A 65 36.30 17.96 34.25
C VAL A 65 37.57 17.42 34.91
N ARG A 66 38.51 18.32 35.16
CA ARG A 66 39.69 18.06 35.98
C ARG A 66 39.82 19.16 37.02
N LEU A 67 39.82 18.81 38.30
CA LEU A 67 39.99 19.78 39.38
C LEU A 67 41.47 19.88 39.80
N GLU A 68 41.78 20.92 40.57
CA GLU A 68 43.13 21.12 41.11
C GLU A 68 43.45 20.04 42.15
N GLY A 69 44.60 19.37 41.99
CA GLY A 69 45.03 18.28 42.88
C GLY A 69 44.49 16.89 42.54
N ASP A 70 43.52 16.79 41.62
CA ASP A 70 42.99 15.50 41.15
C ASP A 70 43.97 14.81 40.18
N VAL A 71 44.22 13.51 40.41
CA VAL A 71 45.04 12.66 39.53
C VAL A 71 44.18 12.01 38.42
N PHE A 72 42.87 12.21 38.48
CA PHE A 72 41.90 11.63 37.55
C PHE A 72 41.12 12.70 36.78
N THR A 73 40.66 12.35 35.58
CA THR A 73 39.72 13.17 34.81
C THR A 73 38.34 12.54 34.91
N VAL A 74 37.33 13.34 35.24
CA VAL A 74 35.92 12.92 35.27
C VAL A 74 35.27 13.32 33.95
N TRP A 75 34.66 12.36 33.28
CA TRP A 75 34.03 12.52 31.97
C TRP A 75 32.52 12.34 32.08
N TYR A 76 31.79 13.32 31.57
CA TYR A 76 30.34 13.34 31.53
C TYR A 76 29.91 13.08 30.09
N ALA A 77 29.43 11.86 29.83
CA ALA A 77 28.83 11.52 28.55
C ALA A 77 27.33 11.87 28.61
N CYS A 78 26.92 12.79 27.76
CA CYS A 78 25.65 13.50 27.83
C CYS A 78 24.74 13.18 26.65
N ALA A 79 23.43 13.16 26.89
CA ALA A 79 22.36 12.94 25.91
C ALA A 79 21.14 13.83 26.22
N ALA A 80 20.28 14.09 25.23
CA ALA A 80 19.12 14.97 25.41
C ALA A 80 17.94 14.31 26.16
N SER A 81 17.86 12.97 26.17
CA SER A 81 16.76 12.23 26.79
C SER A 81 17.25 11.02 27.60
N GLU A 82 16.42 10.55 28.53
CA GLU A 82 16.66 9.32 29.32
C GLU A 82 16.81 8.08 28.44
N CYS A 83 16.04 7.98 27.36
CA CYS A 83 16.11 6.86 26.42
C CYS A 83 17.47 6.82 25.69
N GLN A 84 17.89 7.98 25.17
CA GLN A 84 19.21 8.12 24.55
C GLN A 84 20.34 7.89 25.57
N LEU A 85 20.18 8.34 26.82
CA LEU A 85 21.18 8.11 27.87
C LEU A 85 21.37 6.61 28.15
N ARG A 86 20.28 5.84 28.28
CA ARG A 86 20.36 4.39 28.52
C ARG A 86 21.02 3.66 27.35
N ALA A 87 20.69 4.05 26.12
CA ALA A 87 21.33 3.49 24.93
C ALA A 87 22.83 3.81 24.91
N LEU A 88 23.17 5.08 25.14
CA LEU A 88 24.55 5.57 25.19
C LEU A 88 25.37 4.87 26.28
N GLU A 89 24.81 4.69 27.47
CA GLU A 89 25.47 3.98 28.57
C GLU A 89 25.77 2.52 28.21
N ALA A 90 24.80 1.82 27.61
CA ALA A 90 24.99 0.44 27.16
C ALA A 90 26.05 0.34 26.05
N GLU A 91 25.99 1.25 25.07
CA GLU A 91 26.94 1.33 23.95
C GLU A 91 28.35 1.62 24.46
N LEU A 92 28.54 2.55 25.39
CA LEU A 92 29.87 2.91 25.91
C LEU A 92 30.42 1.88 26.89
N LYS A 93 29.59 1.22 27.69
CA LYS A 93 30.04 0.06 28.49
C LYS A 93 30.52 -1.08 27.60
N ALA A 94 29.89 -1.30 26.45
CA ALA A 94 30.30 -2.32 25.49
C ALA A 94 31.53 -1.92 24.64
N PHE A 95 31.60 -0.66 24.22
CA PHE A 95 32.58 -0.17 23.24
C PHE A 95 33.86 0.38 23.88
N ILE A 96 33.72 1.07 25.01
CA ILE A 96 34.84 1.61 25.80
C ILE A 96 35.19 0.63 26.90
N GLY A 97 34.19 0.24 27.72
CA GLY A 97 34.35 -0.75 28.79
C GLY A 97 35.46 -0.44 29.81
N PRO A 98 35.66 -1.28 30.84
CA PRO A 98 36.62 -1.04 31.93
C PRO A 98 38.09 -1.03 31.48
N THR A 99 38.36 -1.24 30.19
CA THR A 99 39.71 -1.23 29.60
C THR A 99 40.25 0.18 29.38
N TYR A 100 39.38 1.16 29.15
CA TYR A 100 39.79 2.53 28.82
C TYR A 100 39.24 3.59 29.78
N ALA A 101 38.17 3.30 30.53
CA ALA A 101 37.64 4.15 31.58
C ALA A 101 36.93 3.32 32.66
N TRP A 102 36.86 3.83 33.87
CA TRP A 102 36.11 3.20 34.96
C TRP A 102 34.71 3.80 35.07
N PHE A 103 33.73 2.91 35.23
CA PHE A 103 32.29 3.22 35.33
C PHE A 103 31.75 3.10 36.76
N ARG A 104 32.59 2.66 37.72
CA ARG A 104 32.22 2.54 39.12
C ARG A 104 32.59 3.83 39.85
N LEU A 105 31.63 4.37 40.60
CA LEU A 105 31.81 5.56 41.44
C LEU A 105 32.66 5.23 42.69
N PRO A 106 33.32 6.23 43.31
CA PRO A 106 33.95 6.08 44.64
C PRO A 106 32.95 5.63 45.71
N GLU A 107 33.42 5.21 46.89
CA GLU A 107 32.58 4.69 47.99
C GLU A 107 31.44 5.64 48.41
N ASP A 108 31.66 6.96 48.31
CA ASP A 108 30.66 8.01 48.61
C ASP A 108 29.67 8.30 47.46
N GLY A 109 29.82 7.61 46.32
CA GLY A 109 28.91 7.68 45.19
C GLY A 109 28.91 9.00 44.39
N ARG A 110 29.88 9.90 44.61
CA ARG A 110 30.00 11.20 43.91
C ARG A 110 31.45 11.63 43.73
N PHE A 111 31.72 12.42 42.71
CA PHE A 111 32.98 13.16 42.51
C PHE A 111 32.82 14.61 42.97
N ASP A 112 33.89 15.26 43.44
CA ASP A 112 33.85 16.70 43.68
C ASP A 112 33.58 17.50 42.40
N ALA A 113 33.98 16.95 41.25
CA ALA A 113 33.62 17.44 39.92
C ALA A 113 32.10 17.57 39.70
N ASP A 114 31.28 16.76 40.38
CA ASP A 114 29.82 16.78 40.23
C ASP A 114 29.23 18.12 40.70
N ARG A 115 29.87 18.78 41.68
CA ARG A 115 29.43 20.08 42.22
C ARG A 115 29.52 21.18 41.17
N HIS A 116 30.46 21.06 40.24
CA HIS A 116 30.63 21.98 39.11
C HIS A 116 29.76 21.57 37.92
N ALA A 117 29.83 20.30 37.51
CA ALA A 117 29.25 19.82 36.27
C ALA A 117 27.71 19.68 36.31
N GLN A 118 27.17 19.01 37.34
CA GLN A 118 25.74 18.61 37.32
C GLN A 118 24.76 19.79 37.28
N PRO A 119 24.96 20.92 38.00
CA PRO A 119 24.06 22.06 37.90
C PRO A 119 23.99 22.65 36.48
N LEU A 120 25.12 22.67 35.76
CA LEU A 120 25.22 23.17 34.40
C LEU A 120 24.52 22.23 33.42
N LEU A 121 24.78 20.92 33.52
CA LEU A 121 24.12 19.90 32.69
C LEU A 121 22.61 19.91 32.85
N ARG A 122 22.11 20.02 34.09
CA ARG A 122 20.67 20.12 34.38
C ARG A 122 20.04 21.38 33.77
N ARG A 123 20.72 22.52 33.87
CA ARG A 123 20.24 23.78 33.26
C ARG A 123 20.21 23.72 31.73
N GLY A 124 21.13 22.98 31.10
CA GLY A 124 21.11 22.72 29.66
C GLY A 124 20.19 21.58 29.22
N GLY A 125 19.40 20.99 30.14
CA GLY A 125 18.49 19.88 29.82
C GLY A 125 19.18 18.54 29.54
N LEU A 126 20.49 18.43 29.71
CA LEU A 126 21.26 17.24 29.38
C LEU A 126 21.16 16.18 30.49
N ARG A 127 20.89 14.94 30.07
CA ARG A 127 21.06 13.72 30.89
C ARG A 127 22.49 13.24 30.73
N HIS A 128 23.08 12.71 31.80
CA HIS A 128 24.48 12.30 31.77
C HIS A 128 24.70 11.03 32.56
N PHE A 129 25.77 10.33 32.19
CA PHE A 129 26.38 9.31 33.03
C PHE A 129 27.88 9.59 33.13
N VAL A 130 28.48 9.15 34.22
CA VAL A 130 29.84 9.53 34.59
C VAL A 130 30.80 8.36 34.38
N MET A 131 31.95 8.65 33.79
CA MET A 131 33.11 7.76 33.76
C MET A 131 34.37 8.53 34.15
N TRP A 132 35.44 7.85 34.49
CA TRP A 132 36.69 8.50 34.88
C TRP A 132 37.92 7.73 34.42
N THR A 133 39.05 8.44 34.32
CA THR A 133 40.35 7.94 33.85
C THR A 133 41.47 8.44 34.77
N GLN A 134 42.59 7.72 34.84
CA GLN A 134 43.74 8.07 35.68
C GLN A 134 44.89 8.50 34.79
N GLY A 135 45.18 9.80 34.82
CA GLY A 135 46.31 10.38 34.11
C GLY A 135 46.13 10.53 32.57
N PRO A 136 47.04 11.28 31.96
CA PRO A 136 46.93 11.74 30.56
C PRO A 136 47.00 10.62 29.52
N GLU A 137 47.67 9.50 29.81
CA GLU A 137 47.77 8.36 28.88
C GLU A 137 46.40 7.69 28.67
N GLN A 138 45.64 7.50 29.75
CA GLN A 138 44.31 6.91 29.67
C GLN A 138 43.28 7.88 29.10
N ASP A 139 43.39 9.17 29.43
CA ASP A 139 42.60 10.23 28.80
C ASP A 139 42.74 10.16 27.28
N GLY A 140 43.98 10.01 26.78
CA GLY A 140 44.27 9.91 25.36
C GLY A 140 43.64 8.68 24.69
N ARG A 141 43.71 7.51 25.35
CA ARG A 141 43.10 6.26 24.85
C ARG A 141 41.58 6.33 24.83
N LEU A 142 40.96 6.89 25.88
CA LEU A 142 39.53 7.11 25.96
C LEU A 142 39.06 8.00 24.81
N LEU A 143 39.73 9.15 24.64
CA LEU A 143 39.42 10.10 23.58
C LEU A 143 39.56 9.45 22.18
N HIS A 144 40.58 8.61 21.96
CA HIS A 144 40.76 7.90 20.69
C HIS A 144 39.60 6.94 20.40
N LYS A 145 39.17 6.15 21.41
CA LYS A 145 38.01 5.26 21.28
C LYS A 145 36.71 6.01 21.11
N TRP A 146 36.54 7.13 21.80
CA TRP A 146 35.41 8.03 21.63
C TRP A 146 35.31 8.55 20.19
N ARG A 147 36.43 8.95 19.59
CA ARG A 147 36.49 9.34 18.18
C ARG A 147 36.04 8.20 17.25
N MET A 148 36.55 6.99 17.44
CA MET A 148 36.12 5.84 16.64
C MET A 148 34.61 5.56 16.78
N TYR A 149 34.09 5.66 18.00
CA TYR A 149 32.66 5.52 18.27
C TYR A 149 31.85 6.58 17.51
N ARG A 150 32.32 7.82 17.46
CA ARG A 150 31.71 8.88 16.69
C ARG A 150 31.77 8.68 15.19
N ASP A 151 32.91 8.28 14.64
CA ASP A 151 33.04 7.97 13.22
C ASP A 151 32.05 6.84 12.83
N LEU A 152 31.80 5.89 13.74
CA LEU A 152 30.78 4.87 13.57
C LEU A 152 29.35 5.42 13.67
N LEU A 153 29.06 6.34 14.59
CA LEU A 153 27.77 7.03 14.64
C LEU A 153 27.50 7.87 13.39
N GLU A 154 28.52 8.53 12.84
CA GLU A 154 28.43 9.32 11.60
C GLU A 154 28.18 8.43 10.38
N ARG A 155 28.68 7.19 10.41
CA ARG A 155 28.46 6.19 9.36
C ARG A 155 27.28 5.27 9.66
N ARG A 156 26.64 5.41 10.83
CA ARG A 156 25.53 4.57 11.27
C ARG A 156 24.37 4.82 10.32
N PRO A 157 23.91 3.82 9.56
CA PRO A 157 22.65 3.95 8.84
C PRO A 157 21.57 4.30 9.86
N ALA A 158 20.58 5.11 9.49
CA ALA A 158 19.39 5.31 10.32
C ALA A 158 18.67 3.94 10.46
N ILE A 159 19.09 3.14 11.44
CA ILE A 159 18.45 1.88 11.75
C ILE A 159 17.15 2.28 12.43
N VAL A 160 16.09 2.37 11.64
CA VAL A 160 14.72 2.30 12.12
C VAL A 160 14.67 1.04 12.98
N ALA A 161 14.56 1.20 14.29
CA ALA A 161 14.31 0.08 15.19
C ALA A 161 13.16 -0.72 14.57
N ARG A 162 13.39 -1.98 14.21
CA ARG A 162 12.34 -2.86 13.69
C ARG A 162 11.39 -3.14 14.85
N ILE A 163 10.48 -2.21 15.12
CA ILE A 163 9.33 -2.45 15.97
C ILE A 163 8.62 -3.66 15.34
N PRO A 164 8.41 -4.75 16.09
CA PRO A 164 7.65 -5.87 15.59
C PRO A 164 6.27 -5.37 15.14
N LYS A 165 5.98 -5.48 13.84
CA LYS A 165 4.66 -5.14 13.30
C LYS A 165 3.60 -6.03 13.96
N SER A 166 2.47 -5.44 14.34
CA SER A 166 1.28 -6.17 14.79
C SER A 166 0.70 -7.02 13.65
N PHE A 167 -0.21 -7.93 13.98
CA PHE A 167 -0.94 -8.71 12.97
C PHE A 167 -1.68 -7.78 12.00
N ASP A 168 -2.38 -6.78 12.52
CA ASP A 168 -3.14 -5.82 11.69
C ASP A 168 -2.22 -5.00 10.78
N ALA A 169 -1.04 -4.60 11.25
CA ALA A 169 -0.07 -3.89 10.43
C ALA A 169 0.45 -4.78 9.27
N LEU A 170 0.68 -6.07 9.51
CA LEU A 170 1.05 -7.01 8.44
C LEU A 170 -0.11 -7.32 7.49
N ARG A 171 -1.36 -7.38 8.01
CA ARG A 171 -2.55 -7.53 7.19
C ARG A 171 -2.74 -6.32 6.26
N ALA A 172 -2.51 -5.11 6.77
CA ALA A 172 -2.52 -3.88 6.00
C ALA A 172 -1.37 -3.81 4.98
N ASP A 173 -0.16 -4.28 5.32
CA ASP A 173 0.94 -4.44 4.36
C ASP A 173 0.54 -5.37 3.21
N PHE A 174 -0.13 -6.49 3.53
CA PHE A 174 -0.61 -7.43 2.52
C PHE A 174 -1.65 -6.79 1.60
N ASP A 175 -2.66 -6.10 2.15
CA ASP A 175 -3.67 -5.41 1.32
C ASP A 175 -3.07 -4.30 0.46
N ARG A 176 -2.14 -3.49 1.01
CA ARG A 176 -1.41 -2.48 0.23
C ARG A 176 -0.55 -3.11 -0.86
N ALA A 177 0.08 -4.25 -0.58
CA ALA A 177 0.87 -4.96 -1.58
C ALA A 177 -0.01 -5.51 -2.70
N LEU A 178 -1.19 -6.06 -2.39
CA LEU A 178 -2.18 -6.47 -3.40
C LEU A 178 -2.66 -5.27 -4.22
N LEU A 179 -2.99 -4.15 -3.58
CA LEU A 179 -3.38 -2.92 -4.26
C LEU A 179 -2.27 -2.41 -5.19
N ALA A 180 -1.03 -2.39 -4.71
CA ALA A 180 0.15 -2.06 -5.50
C ALA A 180 0.56 -3.17 -6.47
N ARG A 181 -0.15 -4.30 -6.50
CA ARG A 181 0.13 -5.49 -7.31
C ARG A 181 1.57 -6.02 -7.18
N ASP A 182 2.16 -5.88 -6.00
CA ASP A 182 3.49 -6.38 -5.68
C ASP A 182 3.38 -7.78 -5.06
N GLU A 183 3.47 -8.80 -5.90
CA GLU A 183 3.36 -10.22 -5.50
C GLU A 183 4.40 -10.59 -4.45
N ARG A 184 5.63 -10.07 -4.58
CA ARG A 184 6.72 -10.37 -3.64
C ARG A 184 6.43 -9.80 -2.26
N ALA A 185 6.03 -8.53 -2.19
CA ALA A 185 5.67 -7.88 -0.93
C ALA A 185 4.46 -8.57 -0.27
N ALA A 186 3.46 -8.96 -1.05
CA ALA A 186 2.30 -9.68 -0.55
C ALA A 186 2.68 -11.06 0.03
N HIS A 187 3.54 -11.82 -0.66
CA HIS A 187 4.06 -13.09 -0.13
C HIS A 187 4.89 -12.93 1.14
N LEU A 188 5.71 -11.88 1.23
CA LEU A 188 6.50 -11.57 2.42
C LEU A 188 5.60 -11.22 3.61
N ALA A 189 4.57 -10.40 3.41
CA ALA A 189 3.59 -10.07 4.44
C ALA A 189 2.83 -11.32 4.91
N LEU A 190 2.35 -12.16 3.97
CA LEU A 190 1.67 -13.41 4.28
C LEU A 190 2.55 -14.38 5.07
N SER A 191 3.82 -14.53 4.66
CA SER A 191 4.79 -15.38 5.36
C SER A 191 5.09 -14.83 6.76
N ALA A 192 5.24 -13.52 6.91
CA ALA A 192 5.45 -12.89 8.20
C ALA A 192 4.26 -13.08 9.15
N MET A 193 3.01 -12.98 8.64
CA MET A 193 1.81 -13.27 9.44
C MET A 193 1.81 -14.73 9.90
N ARG A 194 2.13 -15.67 9.01
CA ARG A 194 2.21 -17.10 9.32
C ARG A 194 3.27 -17.39 10.40
N ASP A 195 4.48 -16.91 10.19
CA ASP A 195 5.64 -17.29 11.00
C ASP A 195 5.60 -16.65 12.40
N ARG A 196 4.95 -15.48 12.55
CA ARG A 196 4.90 -14.75 13.83
C ARG A 196 3.65 -14.99 14.65
N PHE A 197 2.49 -15.12 14.00
CA PHE A 197 1.20 -15.14 14.69
C PHE A 197 0.48 -16.49 14.63
N GLY A 198 0.94 -17.43 13.80
CA GLY A 198 0.33 -18.75 13.67
C GLY A 198 -1.09 -18.68 13.10
N ILE A 199 -1.21 -18.77 11.77
CA ILE A 199 -2.51 -18.73 11.09
C ILE A 199 -3.04 -20.16 10.96
N SER A 200 -4.34 -20.37 11.24
CA SER A 200 -5.01 -21.67 11.02
C SER A 200 -4.92 -22.09 9.54
N ALA A 201 -5.04 -23.40 9.26
CA ALA A 201 -5.01 -23.91 7.89
C ALA A 201 -6.11 -23.29 7.01
N GLU A 202 -7.30 -23.06 7.57
CA GLU A 202 -8.42 -22.41 6.89
C GLU A 202 -8.14 -20.93 6.58
N ASN A 203 -7.71 -20.15 7.57
CA ASN A 203 -7.41 -18.73 7.37
C ASN A 203 -6.23 -18.53 6.41
N ARG A 204 -5.26 -19.45 6.41
CA ARG A 204 -4.17 -19.46 5.43
C ARG A 204 -4.71 -19.67 4.02
N LEU A 205 -5.63 -20.62 3.86
CA LEU A 205 -6.25 -20.90 2.57
C LEU A 205 -7.07 -19.69 2.08
N TYR A 206 -7.78 -18.99 2.97
CA TYR A 206 -8.51 -17.77 2.61
C TYR A 206 -7.58 -16.65 2.13
N LEU A 207 -6.46 -16.44 2.82
CA LEU A 207 -5.45 -15.45 2.41
C LEU A 207 -4.73 -15.84 1.11
N GLU A 208 -4.52 -17.12 0.86
CA GLU A 208 -3.95 -17.62 -0.40
C GLU A 208 -4.89 -17.39 -1.58
N ILE A 209 -6.19 -17.69 -1.41
CA ILE A 209 -7.21 -17.33 -2.41
C ILE A 209 -7.25 -15.82 -2.63
N ARG A 210 -7.20 -15.03 -1.56
CA ARG A 210 -7.19 -13.56 -1.65
C ARG A 210 -5.96 -13.04 -2.40
N LEU A 211 -4.79 -13.66 -2.19
CA LEU A 211 -3.56 -13.35 -2.92
C LEU A 211 -3.74 -13.62 -4.41
N PHE A 212 -4.25 -14.79 -4.79
CA PHE A 212 -4.47 -15.12 -6.19
C PHE A 212 -5.51 -14.21 -6.85
N ALA A 213 -6.61 -13.89 -6.15
CA ALA A 213 -7.63 -13.00 -6.67
C ALA A 213 -7.09 -11.56 -6.82
N GLY A 214 -6.40 -11.05 -5.79
CA GLY A 214 -5.76 -9.73 -5.82
C GLY A 214 -4.65 -9.58 -6.85
N LEU A 215 -4.11 -10.67 -7.40
CA LEU A 215 -3.12 -10.69 -8.48
C LEU A 215 -3.69 -11.23 -9.81
N GLU A 216 -5.01 -11.46 -9.87
CA GLU A 216 -5.71 -11.99 -11.06
C GLU A 216 -5.17 -13.33 -11.57
N HIS A 217 -4.62 -14.15 -10.67
CA HIS A 217 -4.20 -15.52 -10.95
C HIS A 217 -5.40 -16.48 -10.92
N TRP A 218 -6.38 -16.22 -11.78
CA TRP A 218 -7.65 -16.96 -11.84
C TRP A 218 -7.46 -18.46 -12.07
N ASP A 219 -6.51 -18.83 -12.94
CA ASP A 219 -6.16 -20.23 -13.21
C ASP A 219 -5.72 -20.98 -11.94
N ARG A 220 -5.04 -20.29 -11.01
CA ARG A 220 -4.61 -20.88 -9.73
C ARG A 220 -5.77 -21.11 -8.77
N ILE A 221 -6.82 -20.28 -8.85
CA ILE A 221 -8.07 -20.47 -8.08
C ILE A 221 -8.86 -21.64 -8.65
N ALA A 222 -9.09 -21.64 -9.98
CA ALA A 222 -9.84 -22.70 -10.64
C ALA A 222 -9.15 -24.07 -10.55
N GLY A 223 -7.81 -24.10 -10.66
CA GLY A 223 -6.98 -25.29 -10.49
C GLY A 223 -6.60 -25.59 -9.03
N HIS A 224 -7.17 -24.90 -8.04
CA HIS A 224 -6.72 -25.06 -6.65
C HIS A 224 -7.00 -26.47 -6.12
N ARG A 225 -5.98 -27.13 -5.55
CA ARG A 225 -6.05 -28.53 -5.10
C ARG A 225 -7.15 -28.81 -4.06
N LEU A 226 -7.53 -27.80 -3.27
CA LEU A 226 -8.57 -27.89 -2.23
C LEU A 226 -9.90 -27.25 -2.63
N LEU A 227 -10.11 -26.94 -3.92
CA LEU A 227 -11.33 -26.26 -4.38
C LEU A 227 -12.61 -27.00 -3.97
N SER A 228 -12.64 -28.33 -4.11
CA SER A 228 -13.80 -29.16 -3.72
C SER A 228 -14.09 -29.15 -2.22
N THR A 229 -13.09 -28.82 -1.40
CA THR A 229 -13.25 -28.62 0.04
C THR A 229 -13.72 -27.19 0.32
N LEU A 230 -13.11 -26.19 -0.33
CA LEU A 230 -13.48 -24.77 -0.22
C LEU A 230 -14.96 -24.52 -0.50
N THR A 231 -15.51 -25.11 -1.56
CA THR A 231 -16.91 -24.91 -1.94
C THR A 231 -17.89 -25.43 -0.89
N LYS A 232 -17.45 -26.32 0.02
CA LYS A 232 -18.27 -26.90 1.09
C LYS A 232 -18.11 -26.18 2.43
N LEU A 233 -17.13 -25.29 2.56
CA LEU A 233 -16.90 -24.51 3.77
C LEU A 233 -17.85 -23.32 3.83
N ASN A 234 -18.09 -22.84 5.06
CA ASN A 234 -18.72 -21.54 5.25
C ASN A 234 -17.67 -20.43 5.05
N LEU A 235 -17.42 -20.08 3.78
CA LEU A 235 -16.38 -19.11 3.41
C LEU A 235 -16.68 -17.72 3.97
N PRO A 236 -15.68 -16.93 4.39
CA PRO A 236 -15.86 -15.49 4.59
C PRO A 236 -16.36 -14.81 3.32
N GLN A 237 -17.09 -13.70 3.47
CA GLN A 237 -17.72 -12.97 2.36
C GLN A 237 -16.73 -12.61 1.24
N GLU A 238 -15.57 -12.07 1.61
CA GLU A 238 -14.52 -11.68 0.65
C GLU A 238 -14.00 -12.89 -0.14
N THR A 239 -13.68 -13.98 0.56
CA THR A 239 -13.17 -15.24 -0.01
C THR A 239 -14.21 -15.94 -0.87
N TYR A 240 -15.48 -15.94 -0.47
CA TYR A 240 -16.59 -16.49 -1.27
C TYR A 240 -16.58 -15.88 -2.68
N GLY A 241 -16.59 -14.55 -2.75
CA GLY A 241 -16.63 -13.91 -4.06
C GLY A 241 -15.30 -13.94 -4.80
N ASP A 242 -14.14 -14.01 -4.12
CA ASP A 242 -12.84 -14.27 -4.78
C ASP A 242 -12.81 -15.64 -5.46
N VAL A 243 -13.36 -16.67 -4.80
CA VAL A 243 -13.47 -18.02 -5.39
C VAL A 243 -14.40 -18.00 -6.60
N LEU A 244 -15.61 -17.47 -6.44
CA LEU A 244 -16.61 -17.50 -7.51
C LEU A 244 -16.21 -16.63 -8.71
N GLU A 245 -15.62 -15.45 -8.45
CA GLU A 245 -15.03 -14.61 -9.50
C GLU A 245 -13.88 -15.33 -10.21
N GLY A 246 -12.97 -15.96 -9.47
CA GLY A 246 -11.86 -16.71 -10.07
C GLY A 246 -12.32 -17.87 -10.94
N LEU A 247 -13.33 -18.62 -10.50
CA LEU A 247 -13.94 -19.68 -11.32
C LEU A 247 -14.60 -19.13 -12.57
N TYR A 248 -15.37 -18.04 -12.45
CA TYR A 248 -16.03 -17.41 -13.59
C TYR A 248 -15.01 -16.89 -14.61
N MET A 249 -13.99 -16.19 -14.15
CA MET A 249 -12.96 -15.59 -15.00
C MET A 249 -12.11 -16.65 -15.71
N ALA A 250 -11.83 -17.79 -15.07
CA ALA A 250 -11.07 -18.87 -15.67
C ALA A 250 -11.92 -19.74 -16.63
N ASP A 251 -13.11 -20.15 -16.20
CA ASP A 251 -13.86 -21.23 -16.85
C ASP A 251 -14.97 -20.72 -17.79
N VAL A 252 -15.41 -19.46 -17.69
CA VAL A 252 -16.59 -18.92 -18.40
C VAL A 252 -16.28 -17.68 -19.22
N PHE A 253 -15.58 -16.69 -18.64
CA PHE A 253 -15.27 -15.42 -19.30
C PHE A 253 -14.60 -15.54 -20.68
N PRO A 254 -13.71 -16.52 -20.95
CA PRO A 254 -13.12 -16.70 -22.29
C PRO A 254 -14.16 -16.87 -23.41
N PHE A 255 -15.33 -17.43 -23.09
CA PHE A 255 -16.41 -17.66 -24.06
C PHE A 255 -17.29 -16.42 -24.28
N GLU A 256 -17.34 -15.49 -23.32
CA GLU A 256 -18.11 -14.24 -23.48
C GLU A 256 -17.61 -13.35 -24.62
N GLN A 257 -16.35 -13.50 -25.03
CA GLN A 257 -15.68 -12.63 -26.00
C GLN A 257 -15.99 -12.96 -27.47
N GLY A 258 -16.91 -13.90 -27.75
CA GLY A 258 -17.28 -14.22 -29.14
C GLY A 258 -18.16 -15.44 -29.35
N ALA A 259 -18.52 -16.21 -28.31
CA ALA A 259 -19.45 -17.32 -28.44
C ALA A 259 -20.91 -16.83 -28.32
N PRO A 260 -21.89 -17.53 -28.93
CA PRO A 260 -23.31 -17.28 -28.66
C PRO A 260 -23.69 -17.66 -27.22
N LEU A 261 -24.76 -17.06 -26.70
CA LEU A 261 -25.22 -17.26 -25.32
C LEU A 261 -25.41 -18.74 -24.96
N ASP A 262 -25.97 -19.55 -25.86
CA ASP A 262 -26.19 -20.98 -25.63
C ASP A 262 -24.88 -21.72 -25.31
N ARG A 263 -23.79 -21.38 -26.01
CA ARG A 263 -22.49 -21.99 -25.74
C ARG A 263 -21.93 -21.54 -24.39
N VAL A 264 -22.14 -20.29 -24.01
CA VAL A 264 -21.74 -19.79 -22.69
C VAL A 264 -22.50 -20.51 -21.57
N LEU A 265 -23.79 -20.78 -21.76
CA LEU A 265 -24.61 -21.55 -20.81
C LEU A 265 -24.12 -22.99 -20.67
N GLU A 266 -23.76 -23.66 -21.77
CA GLU A 266 -23.17 -25.00 -21.75
C GLU A 266 -21.86 -25.04 -20.96
N GLU A 267 -20.94 -24.12 -21.24
CA GLU A 267 -19.63 -24.06 -20.57
C GLU A 267 -19.77 -23.69 -19.09
N PHE A 268 -20.67 -22.75 -18.77
CA PHE A 268 -20.99 -22.41 -17.38
C PHE A 268 -21.52 -23.62 -16.62
N LYS A 269 -22.42 -24.40 -17.24
CA LYS A 269 -22.98 -25.61 -16.61
C LYS A 269 -21.89 -26.66 -16.35
N GLY A 270 -21.13 -27.04 -17.38
CA GLY A 270 -20.16 -28.13 -17.30
C GLY A 270 -18.90 -27.79 -16.50
N ASN A 271 -18.34 -26.60 -16.68
CA ASN A 271 -17.03 -26.27 -16.12
C ASN A 271 -17.12 -25.61 -14.73
N LEU A 272 -18.19 -24.87 -14.44
CA LEU A 272 -18.34 -24.11 -13.20
C LEU A 272 -19.43 -24.69 -12.29
N LEU A 273 -20.68 -24.75 -12.76
CA LEU A 273 -21.83 -25.05 -11.92
C LEU A 273 -21.74 -26.45 -11.29
N GLU A 274 -21.40 -27.47 -12.07
CA GLU A 274 -21.28 -28.85 -11.56
C GLU A 274 -20.21 -29.00 -10.46
N ARG A 275 -19.13 -28.22 -10.52
CA ARG A 275 -18.02 -28.25 -9.55
C ARG A 275 -18.27 -27.39 -8.30
N ALA A 276 -19.05 -26.32 -8.45
CA ALA A 276 -19.20 -25.27 -7.44
C ALA A 276 -20.66 -24.99 -7.05
N TYR A 277 -21.60 -25.91 -7.34
CA TYR A 277 -23.03 -25.76 -7.00
C TYR A 277 -23.30 -25.25 -5.58
N PRO A 278 -22.60 -25.70 -4.51
CA PRO A 278 -22.85 -25.17 -3.16
C PRO A 278 -22.66 -23.66 -3.01
N LEU A 279 -21.86 -23.01 -3.88
CA LEU A 279 -21.68 -21.56 -3.88
C LEU A 279 -22.91 -20.80 -4.42
N PHE A 280 -23.82 -21.47 -5.13
CA PHE A 280 -25.03 -20.87 -5.69
C PHE A 280 -26.24 -20.90 -4.74
N ARG A 281 -26.05 -21.39 -3.49
CA ARG A 281 -27.07 -21.30 -2.43
C ARG A 281 -27.41 -19.86 -2.10
N THR A 282 -26.38 -19.01 -1.99
CA THR A 282 -26.53 -17.56 -1.85
C THR A 282 -25.27 -16.85 -2.35
N ARG A 283 -25.45 -15.75 -3.08
CA ARG A 283 -24.46 -14.74 -3.44
C ARG A 283 -24.05 -13.88 -2.24
N ARG A 284 -24.80 -13.99 -1.15
CA ARG A 284 -24.71 -13.19 0.06
C ARG A 284 -24.81 -11.71 -0.28
N GLN A 285 -23.79 -10.93 0.08
CA GLN A 285 -23.71 -9.51 -0.24
C GLN A 285 -22.80 -9.22 -1.44
N SER A 286 -22.32 -10.24 -2.18
CA SER A 286 -21.30 -9.98 -3.20
C SER A 286 -21.90 -9.26 -4.40
N GLN A 287 -21.29 -8.12 -4.74
CA GLN A 287 -21.67 -7.28 -5.87
C GLN A 287 -20.66 -7.33 -7.02
N ARG A 288 -19.74 -8.30 -7.01
CA ARG A 288 -18.75 -8.47 -8.07
C ARG A 288 -19.47 -8.75 -9.39
N PRO A 289 -19.13 -8.07 -10.50
CA PRO A 289 -19.78 -8.30 -11.79
C PRO A 289 -19.74 -9.77 -12.23
N ALA A 290 -18.62 -10.47 -12.06
CA ALA A 290 -18.49 -11.89 -12.37
C ALA A 290 -19.48 -12.76 -11.57
N VAL A 291 -19.69 -12.46 -10.28
CA VAL A 291 -20.64 -13.16 -9.43
C VAL A 291 -22.07 -12.90 -9.88
N LEU A 292 -22.44 -11.64 -10.12
CA LEU A 292 -23.78 -11.29 -10.62
C LEU A 292 -24.07 -11.96 -11.96
N LYS A 293 -23.11 -11.94 -12.89
CA LYS A 293 -23.22 -12.65 -14.17
C LYS A 293 -23.40 -14.16 -13.98
N ALA A 294 -22.62 -14.78 -13.08
CA ALA A 294 -22.77 -16.20 -12.76
C ALA A 294 -24.18 -16.51 -12.25
N PHE A 295 -24.77 -15.66 -11.41
CA PHE A 295 -26.15 -15.83 -10.93
C PHE A 295 -27.20 -15.58 -12.02
N VAL A 296 -26.95 -14.69 -12.98
CA VAL A 296 -27.81 -14.54 -14.17
C VAL A 296 -27.80 -15.82 -15.01
N LEU A 297 -26.61 -16.38 -15.32
CA LEU A 297 -26.52 -17.65 -16.05
C LEU A 297 -27.16 -18.81 -15.26
N PHE A 298 -27.00 -18.80 -13.93
CA PHE A 298 -27.64 -19.79 -13.07
C PHE A 298 -29.16 -19.72 -13.10
N GLU A 299 -29.75 -18.52 -13.11
CA GLU A 299 -31.20 -18.33 -13.24
C GLU A 299 -31.71 -18.80 -14.61
N LEU A 300 -30.99 -18.47 -15.70
CA LEU A 300 -31.35 -18.89 -17.05
C LEU A 300 -31.30 -20.42 -17.26
N LEU A 301 -30.54 -21.14 -16.43
CA LEU A 301 -30.48 -22.61 -16.45
C LEU A 301 -31.53 -23.30 -15.56
N GLN A 302 -32.35 -22.54 -14.82
CA GLN A 302 -33.38 -23.15 -13.99
C GLN A 302 -34.47 -23.81 -14.84
N PRO A 303 -35.17 -24.84 -14.32
CA PRO A 303 -36.29 -25.45 -15.05
C PRO A 303 -37.41 -24.46 -15.41
N SER A 304 -37.63 -23.46 -14.55
CA SER A 304 -38.59 -22.36 -14.71
C SER A 304 -37.87 -21.03 -14.42
N PRO A 305 -37.15 -20.43 -15.38
CA PRO A 305 -36.42 -19.18 -15.17
C PRO A 305 -37.35 -17.97 -15.00
N GLN A 306 -36.97 -17.04 -14.13
CA GLN A 306 -37.80 -15.90 -13.74
C GLN A 306 -37.23 -14.58 -14.25
N ALA A 307 -37.96 -13.88 -15.11
CA ALA A 307 -37.53 -12.60 -15.69
C ALA A 307 -37.27 -11.53 -14.63
N GLU A 308 -38.09 -11.47 -13.57
CA GLU A 308 -37.94 -10.49 -12.49
C GLU A 308 -36.62 -10.68 -11.73
N VAL A 309 -36.26 -11.93 -11.41
CA VAL A 309 -35.00 -12.26 -10.73
C VAL A 309 -33.80 -11.85 -11.60
N VAL A 310 -33.83 -12.18 -12.90
CA VAL A 310 -32.75 -11.77 -13.81
C VAL A 310 -32.67 -10.25 -13.92
N ASN A 311 -33.79 -9.55 -14.02
CA ASN A 311 -33.81 -8.09 -14.11
C ASN A 311 -33.26 -7.42 -12.85
N LEU A 312 -33.55 -7.94 -11.64
CA LEU A 312 -32.98 -7.44 -10.38
C LEU A 312 -31.45 -7.59 -10.35
N LEU A 313 -30.92 -8.69 -10.88
CA LEU A 313 -29.47 -8.91 -11.00
C LEU A 313 -28.84 -8.00 -12.07
N LEU A 314 -29.49 -7.84 -13.23
CA LEU A 314 -29.02 -6.97 -14.30
C LEU A 314 -28.99 -5.49 -13.90
N GLN A 315 -29.92 -5.05 -13.03
CA GLN A 315 -29.93 -3.68 -12.48
C GLN A 315 -28.72 -3.39 -11.58
N GLN A 316 -28.10 -4.42 -11.00
CA GLN A 316 -26.90 -4.28 -10.15
C GLN A 316 -25.59 -4.32 -10.97
N LEU A 317 -25.66 -4.65 -12.25
CA LEU A 317 -24.52 -4.66 -13.15
C LEU A 317 -24.32 -3.29 -13.82
N PRO A 318 -23.07 -2.84 -14.06
CA PRO A 318 -22.82 -1.64 -14.84
C PRO A 318 -23.31 -1.81 -16.27
N GLY A 319 -23.67 -0.70 -16.92
CA GLY A 319 -24.18 -0.71 -18.29
C GLY A 319 -23.19 -1.36 -19.27
N GLY A 320 -23.66 -2.34 -20.05
CA GLY A 320 -22.82 -3.06 -21.01
C GLY A 320 -21.85 -4.07 -20.39
N ALA A 321 -22.09 -4.50 -19.14
CA ALA A 321 -21.25 -5.48 -18.45
C ALA A 321 -21.02 -6.77 -19.26
N TRP A 322 -21.97 -7.19 -20.09
CA TRP A 322 -21.87 -8.40 -20.93
C TRP A 322 -21.15 -8.17 -22.27
N GLY A 323 -20.72 -6.95 -22.57
CA GLY A 323 -20.05 -6.62 -23.81
C GLY A 323 -20.87 -7.04 -25.04
N ALA A 324 -20.30 -7.91 -25.88
CA ALA A 324 -20.94 -8.40 -27.10
C ALA A 324 -22.20 -9.25 -26.85
N LEU A 325 -22.36 -9.84 -25.66
CA LEU A 325 -23.50 -10.69 -25.30
C LEU A 325 -24.70 -9.94 -24.75
N GLU A 326 -24.56 -8.64 -24.45
CA GLU A 326 -25.59 -7.83 -23.80
C GLU A 326 -26.96 -7.93 -24.50
N ALA A 327 -26.98 -7.86 -25.83
CA ALA A 327 -28.20 -7.97 -26.62
C ALA A 327 -28.85 -9.37 -26.52
N GLN A 328 -28.05 -10.44 -26.55
CA GLN A 328 -28.55 -11.81 -26.47
C GLN A 328 -29.10 -12.12 -25.07
N VAL A 329 -28.41 -11.68 -24.01
CA VAL A 329 -28.90 -11.85 -22.62
C VAL A 329 -30.22 -11.13 -22.44
N ARG A 330 -30.34 -9.87 -22.87
CA ARG A 330 -31.61 -9.13 -22.76
C ARG A 330 -32.72 -9.76 -23.58
N GLN A 331 -32.41 -10.24 -24.79
CA GLN A 331 -33.38 -10.96 -25.61
C GLN A 331 -33.86 -12.25 -24.93
N ALA A 332 -32.95 -13.04 -24.36
CA ALA A 332 -33.31 -14.25 -23.61
C ALA A 332 -34.29 -13.93 -22.46
N VAL A 333 -34.04 -12.85 -21.71
CA VAL A 333 -34.94 -12.40 -20.62
C VAL A 333 -36.32 -12.01 -21.14
N THR A 334 -36.42 -11.31 -22.27
CA THR A 334 -37.72 -10.93 -22.84
C THR A 334 -38.55 -12.12 -23.33
N HIS A 335 -37.92 -13.25 -23.65
CA HIS A 335 -38.58 -14.47 -24.08
C HIS A 335 -38.95 -15.41 -22.94
N LEU A 336 -38.57 -15.11 -21.69
CA LEU A 336 -38.95 -15.91 -20.53
C LEU A 336 -40.46 -15.81 -20.30
N GLN A 337 -41.08 -16.96 -20.06
CA GLN A 337 -42.51 -17.06 -19.81
C GLN A 337 -42.83 -16.66 -18.37
N THR A 338 -44.03 -16.11 -18.16
CA THR A 338 -44.54 -15.88 -16.80
C THR A 338 -44.69 -17.21 -16.08
N PRO A 339 -44.28 -17.32 -14.79
CA PRO A 339 -44.47 -18.54 -14.00
C PRO A 339 -45.92 -19.00 -13.98
N VAL A 340 -46.12 -20.31 -14.16
CA VAL A 340 -47.45 -20.95 -14.12
C VAL A 340 -47.95 -21.06 -12.67
N ASP A 341 -47.07 -21.37 -11.71
CA ASP A 341 -47.36 -21.38 -10.27
C ASP A 341 -46.20 -20.73 -9.49
N PRO A 342 -46.26 -19.40 -9.26
CA PRO A 342 -45.20 -18.67 -8.57
C PRO A 342 -44.97 -19.16 -7.13
N ALA A 343 -46.01 -19.66 -6.45
CA ALA A 343 -45.89 -20.13 -5.08
C ALA A 343 -45.14 -21.46 -5.01
N SER A 344 -45.46 -22.40 -5.89
CA SER A 344 -44.71 -23.66 -6.02
C SER A 344 -43.24 -23.41 -6.35
N ASP A 345 -42.95 -22.52 -7.31
CA ASP A 345 -41.57 -22.15 -7.68
C ASP A 345 -40.80 -21.54 -6.50
N ALA A 346 -41.45 -20.69 -5.68
CA ALA A 346 -40.85 -20.07 -4.50
C ALA A 346 -40.45 -21.12 -3.44
N TRP A 347 -41.34 -22.08 -3.16
CA TRP A 347 -41.07 -23.14 -2.19
C TRP A 347 -40.02 -24.13 -2.70
N GLN A 348 -40.02 -24.45 -3.99
CA GLN A 348 -38.99 -25.30 -4.59
C GLN A 348 -37.60 -24.64 -4.50
N ALA A 349 -37.50 -23.33 -4.75
CA ALA A 349 -36.26 -22.59 -4.57
C ALA A 349 -35.77 -22.65 -3.10
N TYR A 350 -36.69 -22.52 -2.14
CA TYR A 350 -36.38 -22.64 -0.71
C TYR A 350 -35.90 -24.06 -0.33
N GLU A 351 -36.56 -25.11 -0.83
CA GLU A 351 -36.20 -26.51 -0.59
C GLU A 351 -34.83 -26.88 -1.18
N HIS A 352 -34.48 -26.31 -2.34
CA HIS A 352 -33.17 -26.46 -2.97
C HIS A 352 -32.08 -25.56 -2.37
N GLU A 353 -32.40 -24.84 -1.29
CA GLU A 353 -31.49 -23.92 -0.60
C GLU A 353 -30.96 -22.77 -1.50
N GLN A 354 -31.74 -22.37 -2.51
CA GLN A 354 -31.47 -21.22 -3.37
C GLN A 354 -31.99 -19.95 -2.68
N PHE A 355 -31.37 -19.55 -1.56
CA PHE A 355 -31.92 -18.57 -0.61
C PHE A 355 -32.18 -17.19 -1.22
N ASP A 356 -31.32 -16.70 -2.12
CA ASP A 356 -31.57 -15.38 -2.74
C ASP A 356 -32.79 -15.42 -3.65
N ARG A 357 -32.85 -16.44 -4.52
CA ARG A 357 -33.99 -16.69 -5.41
C ARG A 357 -35.27 -16.92 -4.62
N ALA A 358 -35.21 -17.74 -3.58
CA ALA A 358 -36.33 -17.99 -2.69
C ALA A 358 -36.78 -16.70 -2.00
N THR A 359 -35.87 -15.81 -1.60
CA THR A 359 -36.23 -14.51 -1.02
C THR A 359 -37.05 -13.70 -2.00
N ASP A 360 -36.57 -13.54 -3.24
CA ASP A 360 -37.24 -12.72 -4.24
C ASP A 360 -38.61 -13.29 -4.63
N LEU A 361 -38.76 -14.62 -4.72
CA LEU A 361 -40.03 -15.29 -5.05
C LEU A 361 -41.01 -15.38 -3.87
N LEU A 362 -40.53 -15.51 -2.63
CA LEU A 362 -41.37 -15.50 -1.44
C LEU A 362 -41.82 -14.09 -1.06
N TRP A 363 -41.05 -13.06 -1.41
CA TRP A 363 -41.35 -11.67 -1.04
C TRP A 363 -42.75 -11.18 -1.48
N PRO A 364 -43.23 -11.42 -2.72
CA PRO A 364 -44.57 -10.97 -3.14
C PRO A 364 -45.71 -11.79 -2.54
N LEU A 365 -45.45 -12.94 -1.91
CA LEU A 365 -46.50 -13.79 -1.33
C LEU A 365 -47.13 -13.13 -0.08
N PRO A 366 -48.40 -13.43 0.23
CA PRO A 366 -49.09 -12.90 1.40
C PRO A 366 -48.45 -13.39 2.70
N ASP A 367 -48.51 -12.55 3.74
CA ASP A 367 -47.95 -12.85 5.05
C ASP A 367 -48.63 -14.05 5.69
N SER A 368 -47.84 -15.09 5.93
CA SER A 368 -48.19 -16.26 6.73
C SER A 368 -47.00 -16.63 7.61
N VAL A 369 -47.25 -17.38 8.68
CA VAL A 369 -46.18 -17.84 9.59
C VAL A 369 -45.08 -18.57 8.82
N ASP A 370 -45.44 -19.40 7.83
CA ASP A 370 -44.45 -20.18 7.08
C ASP A 370 -43.66 -19.32 6.09
N VAL A 371 -44.31 -18.38 5.37
CA VAL A 371 -43.61 -17.43 4.49
C VAL A 371 -42.61 -16.58 5.29
N LEU A 372 -43.04 -16.01 6.42
CA LEU A 372 -42.16 -15.17 7.25
C LEU A 372 -40.99 -15.97 7.85
N ARG A 373 -41.22 -17.22 8.26
CA ARG A 373 -40.14 -18.11 8.73
C ARG A 373 -39.13 -18.45 7.63
N ALA A 374 -39.61 -18.73 6.42
CA ALA A 374 -38.76 -18.98 5.27
C ALA A 374 -37.94 -17.73 4.93
N LEU A 375 -38.57 -16.55 4.89
CA LEU A 375 -37.88 -15.27 4.68
C LEU A 375 -36.83 -14.98 5.77
N ILE A 376 -37.12 -15.26 7.04
CA ILE A 376 -36.12 -15.11 8.13
C ILE A 376 -34.89 -15.99 7.86
N ARG A 377 -35.08 -17.24 7.45
CA ARG A 377 -33.97 -18.14 7.13
C ARG A 377 -33.18 -17.62 5.92
N CYS A 378 -33.86 -17.25 4.83
CA CYS A 378 -33.17 -16.76 3.63
C CYS A 378 -32.40 -15.47 3.88
N VAL A 379 -32.94 -14.55 4.70
CA VAL A 379 -32.27 -13.30 5.07
C VAL A 379 -31.09 -13.54 6.03
N ASP A 380 -31.19 -14.47 6.99
CA ASP A 380 -30.05 -14.85 7.85
C ASP A 380 -28.90 -15.46 7.03
N GLU A 381 -29.20 -16.29 6.05
CA GLU A 381 -28.20 -16.93 5.17
C GLU A 381 -27.57 -15.94 4.18
N SER A 382 -28.37 -15.10 3.52
CA SER A 382 -27.88 -14.08 2.58
C SER A 382 -27.18 -12.90 3.28
N ARG A 383 -27.47 -12.70 4.57
CA ARG A 383 -27.03 -11.58 5.41
C ARG A 383 -27.37 -10.20 4.83
N ASN A 384 -28.36 -10.05 3.96
CA ASN A 384 -28.67 -8.78 3.31
C ASN A 384 -29.28 -7.77 4.32
N LEU A 385 -28.57 -6.67 4.59
CA LEU A 385 -28.95 -5.67 5.60
C LEU A 385 -30.28 -4.96 5.29
N GLN A 386 -30.49 -4.56 4.03
CA GLN A 386 -31.73 -3.87 3.62
C GLN A 386 -32.92 -4.81 3.69
N ARG A 387 -32.77 -6.06 3.22
CA ARG A 387 -33.81 -7.09 3.35
C ARG A 387 -34.09 -7.44 4.81
N ALA A 388 -33.09 -7.41 5.69
CA ALA A 388 -33.27 -7.60 7.13
C ALA A 388 -34.11 -6.48 7.76
N GLN A 389 -33.82 -5.22 7.43
CA GLN A 389 -34.60 -4.08 7.91
C GLN A 389 -36.05 -4.13 7.37
N ALA A 390 -36.23 -4.34 6.07
CA ALA A 390 -37.55 -4.45 5.47
C ALA A 390 -38.37 -5.64 6.02
N LEU A 391 -37.71 -6.78 6.27
CA LEU A 391 -38.37 -7.95 6.87
C LEU A 391 -38.77 -7.67 8.33
N LYS A 392 -37.94 -6.91 9.06
CA LYS A 392 -38.27 -6.51 10.42
C LYS A 392 -39.50 -5.63 10.46
N GLU A 393 -39.55 -4.60 9.64
CA GLU A 393 -40.73 -3.73 9.52
C GLU A 393 -41.97 -4.51 9.11
N ARG A 394 -41.83 -5.46 8.17
CA ARG A 394 -42.91 -6.35 7.71
C ARG A 394 -43.45 -7.24 8.83
N ILE A 395 -42.57 -7.82 9.66
CA ILE A 395 -42.99 -8.63 10.83
C ILE A 395 -43.66 -7.74 11.88
N GLU A 396 -43.11 -6.57 12.18
CA GLU A 396 -43.68 -5.61 13.15
C GLU A 396 -45.07 -5.09 12.71
N ALA A 397 -45.35 -5.06 11.40
CA ALA A 397 -46.65 -4.71 10.84
C ALA A 397 -47.65 -5.88 10.79
N ALA A 398 -47.21 -7.13 10.93
CA ALA A 398 -48.07 -8.32 10.86
C ALA A 398 -48.99 -8.41 12.11
N PRO A 399 -50.09 -9.19 12.07
CA PRO A 399 -50.96 -9.36 13.24
C PRO A 399 -50.20 -9.92 14.46
N PRO A 400 -50.48 -9.45 15.70
CA PRO A 400 -49.82 -9.94 16.92
C PRO A 400 -49.73 -11.47 17.09
N PRO A 401 -50.76 -12.30 16.76
CA PRO A 401 -50.61 -13.75 16.86
C PRO A 401 -49.60 -14.32 15.86
N VAL A 402 -49.48 -13.74 14.67
CA VAL A 402 -48.49 -14.15 13.66
C VAL A 402 -47.08 -13.79 14.13
N GLN A 403 -46.92 -12.59 14.71
CA GLN A 403 -45.64 -12.17 15.30
C GLN A 403 -45.17 -13.15 16.37
N ALA A 404 -46.02 -13.43 17.37
CA ALA A 404 -45.69 -14.33 18.47
C ALA A 404 -45.33 -15.74 17.99
N ASP A 405 -46.07 -16.27 17.01
CA ASP A 405 -45.79 -17.59 16.42
C ASP A 405 -44.47 -17.63 15.66
N VAL A 406 -44.14 -16.58 14.90
CA VAL A 406 -42.86 -16.47 14.18
C VAL A 406 -41.69 -16.38 15.18
N GLU A 407 -41.81 -15.55 16.22
CA GLU A 407 -40.76 -15.42 17.24
C GLU A 407 -40.54 -16.73 18.01
N ALA A 408 -41.62 -17.42 18.38
CA ALA A 408 -41.55 -18.71 19.07
C ALA A 408 -40.90 -19.80 18.22
N ARG A 409 -41.12 -19.79 16.89
CA ARG A 409 -40.60 -20.80 15.95
C ARG A 409 -39.20 -20.47 15.41
N CYS A 410 -38.71 -19.23 15.57
CA CYS A 410 -37.39 -18.77 15.12
C CYS A 410 -36.51 -18.21 16.25
N PRO A 411 -36.33 -18.89 17.39
CA PRO A 411 -35.72 -18.31 18.59
C PRO A 411 -34.22 -17.96 18.43
N LYS A 412 -33.54 -18.54 17.44
CA LYS A 412 -32.10 -18.30 17.19
C LYS A 412 -31.85 -17.39 15.98
N THR A 413 -32.60 -17.57 14.90
CA THR A 413 -32.42 -16.85 13.63
C THR A 413 -33.04 -15.47 13.68
N TRP A 414 -34.21 -15.29 14.30
CA TRP A 414 -34.86 -13.99 14.37
C TRP A 414 -34.03 -12.92 15.10
N PRO A 415 -33.41 -13.21 16.28
CA PRO A 415 -32.49 -12.26 16.91
C PRO A 415 -31.30 -11.84 16.03
N ARG A 416 -30.76 -12.75 15.20
CA ARG A 416 -29.67 -12.42 14.26
C ARG A 416 -30.12 -11.50 13.14
N VAL A 417 -31.30 -11.75 12.56
CA VAL A 417 -31.89 -10.86 11.54
C VAL A 417 -32.18 -9.48 12.12
N ARG A 418 -32.66 -9.39 13.37
CA ARG A 418 -32.82 -8.10 14.07
C ARG A 418 -31.51 -7.35 14.25
N GLU A 419 -30.42 -8.06 14.52
CA GLU A 419 -29.10 -7.45 14.61
C GLU A 419 -28.61 -6.94 13.26
N LEU A 420 -28.81 -7.70 12.18
CA LEU A 420 -28.53 -7.24 10.81
C LEU A 420 -29.35 -5.99 10.46
N ALA A 421 -30.64 -5.97 10.81
CA ALA A 421 -31.52 -4.82 10.59
C ALA A 421 -31.03 -3.54 11.29
N ARG A 422 -30.46 -3.65 12.51
CA ARG A 422 -29.89 -2.50 13.23
C ARG A 422 -28.68 -1.88 12.54
N LEU A 423 -27.94 -2.67 11.77
CA LEU A 423 -26.77 -2.22 11.00
C LEU A 423 -27.14 -1.66 9.63
N ALA A 424 -28.42 -1.75 9.21
CA ALA A 424 -28.86 -1.22 7.93
C ALA A 424 -28.85 0.33 7.96
N PRO A 425 -28.20 1.00 6.99
CA PRO A 425 -28.23 2.45 6.91
C PRO A 425 -29.65 2.94 6.58
N ALA A 426 -30.05 4.07 7.14
CA ALA A 426 -31.33 4.69 6.80
C ALA A 426 -31.26 5.37 5.41
N ASP A 427 -32.35 5.33 4.65
CA ASP A 427 -32.40 5.84 3.27
C ASP A 427 -32.11 7.35 3.14
N GLN A 428 -32.22 8.13 4.22
CA GLN A 428 -31.99 9.58 4.25
C GLN A 428 -30.57 9.98 4.69
N MET A 429 -29.69 9.03 5.00
CA MET A 429 -28.34 9.34 5.46
C MET A 429 -27.43 9.80 4.30
N THR A 430 -26.61 10.82 4.54
CA THR A 430 -25.52 11.18 3.62
C THR A 430 -24.53 10.02 3.51
N TRP A 431 -23.74 9.96 2.44
CA TRP A 431 -22.70 8.95 2.29
C TRP A 431 -21.75 8.91 3.50
N ALA A 432 -21.32 10.06 4.03
CA ALA A 432 -20.39 10.10 5.15
C ALA A 432 -21.02 9.52 6.43
N GLN A 433 -22.30 9.80 6.66
CA GLN A 433 -23.06 9.20 7.76
C GLN A 433 -23.22 7.69 7.58
N ARG A 434 -23.49 7.25 6.35
CA ARG A 434 -23.57 5.81 6.03
C ARG A 434 -22.23 5.11 6.26
N MET A 435 -21.10 5.77 6.02
CA MET A 435 -19.77 5.17 6.17
C MET A 435 -19.09 5.48 7.52
N ALA A 436 -19.76 6.20 8.41
CA ALA A 436 -19.23 6.53 9.72
C ALA A 436 -19.01 5.28 10.58
N TRP A 437 -17.95 5.31 11.37
CA TRP A 437 -17.63 4.29 12.36
C TRP A 437 -18.46 4.50 13.62
N HIS A 438 -19.23 3.49 14.03
CA HIS A 438 -20.16 3.60 15.16
C HIS A 438 -19.82 2.64 16.33
N PRO A 439 -18.69 2.84 17.03
CA PRO A 439 -18.30 1.95 18.14
C PRO A 439 -19.31 1.98 19.29
N ASN A 440 -19.95 3.12 19.52
CA ASN A 440 -20.97 3.31 20.57
C ASN A 440 -22.27 2.54 20.31
N LEU A 441 -22.52 2.13 19.05
CA LEU A 441 -23.67 1.32 18.67
C LEU A 441 -23.36 -0.19 18.72
N GLY A 442 -22.16 -0.57 19.18
CA GLY A 442 -21.73 -1.97 19.27
C GLY A 442 -21.21 -2.54 17.94
N GLU A 443 -20.97 -1.70 16.93
CA GLU A 443 -20.37 -2.15 15.66
C GLU A 443 -18.96 -2.70 15.92
N SER A 444 -18.70 -3.93 15.45
CA SER A 444 -17.36 -4.53 15.53
C SER A 444 -16.48 -4.04 14.38
N ILE A 445 -15.15 -4.02 14.59
CA ILE A 445 -14.19 -3.60 13.55
C ILE A 445 -14.34 -4.47 12.29
N ASP A 446 -14.54 -5.78 12.47
CA ASP A 446 -14.71 -6.71 11.35
C ASP A 446 -15.97 -6.41 10.54
N ALA A 447 -17.11 -6.15 11.20
CA ALA A 447 -18.35 -5.77 10.53
C ALA A 447 -18.19 -4.46 9.73
N TYR A 448 -17.49 -3.47 10.30
CA TYR A 448 -17.21 -2.22 9.62
C TYR A 448 -16.29 -2.38 8.41
N VAL A 449 -15.22 -3.16 8.56
CA VAL A 449 -14.28 -3.44 7.46
C VAL A 449 -14.96 -4.22 6.34
N ASP A 450 -15.81 -5.19 6.66
CA ASP A 450 -16.55 -5.95 5.65
C ASP A 450 -17.56 -5.05 4.89
N ARG A 451 -18.24 -4.16 5.61
CA ARG A 451 -19.11 -3.13 5.01
C ARG A 451 -18.32 -2.21 4.05
N TRP A 452 -17.14 -1.75 4.46
CA TRP A 452 -16.24 -0.96 3.61
C TRP A 452 -15.75 -1.73 2.39
N LYS A 453 -15.41 -3.01 2.53
CA LYS A 453 -14.95 -3.84 1.41
C LYS A 453 -16.03 -4.00 0.35
N GLU A 454 -17.26 -4.30 0.75
CA GLU A 454 -18.36 -4.44 -0.20
C GLU A 454 -18.73 -3.10 -0.84
N TRP A 455 -18.78 -2.02 -0.05
CA TRP A 455 -18.98 -0.67 -0.59
C TRP A 455 -17.90 -0.31 -1.61
N ALA A 456 -16.62 -0.51 -1.28
CA ALA A 456 -15.51 -0.17 -2.16
C ALA A 456 -15.60 -0.88 -3.52
N ARG A 457 -16.20 -2.09 -3.59
CA ARG A 457 -16.38 -2.83 -4.84
C ARG A 457 -17.40 -2.19 -5.78
N VAL A 458 -18.47 -1.60 -5.25
CA VAL A 458 -19.55 -0.98 -6.06
C VAL A 458 -19.46 0.54 -6.14
N ALA A 459 -18.60 1.16 -5.33
CA ALA A 459 -18.46 2.59 -5.31
C ALA A 459 -18.02 3.12 -6.68
N GLU A 460 -18.91 3.90 -7.30
CA GLU A 460 -18.64 4.65 -8.51
C GLU A 460 -18.51 6.12 -8.15
N VAL A 461 -17.32 6.69 -8.36
CA VAL A 461 -16.99 8.06 -7.93
C VAL A 461 -17.94 9.08 -8.55
N ASP A 462 -18.37 8.88 -9.80
CA ASP A 462 -19.30 9.78 -10.47
C ASP A 462 -20.69 9.81 -9.82
N GLU A 463 -21.09 8.75 -9.10
CA GLU A 463 -22.35 8.75 -8.34
C GLU A 463 -22.21 9.45 -7.00
N LEU A 464 -21.08 9.23 -6.32
CA LEU A 464 -20.76 9.87 -5.05
C LEU A 464 -20.65 11.39 -5.20
N LEU A 465 -20.09 11.85 -6.32
CA LEU A 465 -19.99 13.27 -6.65
C LEU A 465 -21.33 13.97 -6.90
N ARG A 466 -22.45 13.23 -6.94
CA ARG A 466 -23.81 13.82 -6.97
C ARG A 466 -24.24 14.33 -5.59
N GLU A 467 -23.64 13.83 -4.51
CA GLU A 467 -23.86 14.34 -3.16
C GLU A 467 -23.11 15.67 -2.96
N GLN A 468 -23.76 16.63 -2.31
CA GLN A 468 -23.15 17.94 -2.03
C GLN A 468 -21.97 17.79 -1.06
N ASP A 469 -20.90 18.57 -1.29
CA ASP A 469 -19.69 18.63 -0.45
C ASP A 469 -18.97 17.30 -0.20
N PHE A 470 -19.27 16.27 -1.01
CA PHE A 470 -18.74 14.92 -0.87
C PHE A 470 -17.22 14.87 -0.66
N GLY A 471 -16.44 15.58 -1.49
CA GLY A 471 -14.97 15.55 -1.42
C GLY A 471 -14.43 16.00 -0.07
N THR A 472 -15.05 17.02 0.53
CA THR A 472 -14.66 17.56 1.83
C THR A 472 -15.10 16.63 2.97
N GLU A 473 -16.33 16.12 2.94
CA GLU A 473 -16.81 15.17 3.94
C GLU A 473 -15.98 13.87 3.95
N ALA A 474 -15.62 13.38 2.76
CA ALA A 474 -14.78 12.22 2.58
C ALA A 474 -13.36 12.43 3.13
N ALA A 475 -12.75 13.59 2.86
CA ALA A 475 -11.45 13.95 3.43
C ALA A 475 -11.49 14.02 4.97
N ASN A 476 -12.53 14.65 5.54
CA ASN A 476 -12.71 14.74 6.99
C ASN A 476 -12.87 13.36 7.64
N LEU A 477 -13.69 12.48 7.06
CA LEU A 477 -13.85 11.12 7.57
C LEU A 477 -12.54 10.34 7.54
N LEU A 478 -11.77 10.48 6.45
CA LEU A 478 -10.48 9.83 6.27
C LEU A 478 -9.47 10.29 7.35
N GLU A 479 -9.34 11.60 7.55
CA GLU A 479 -8.44 12.18 8.56
C GLU A 479 -8.87 11.82 9.99
N GLN A 480 -10.19 11.87 10.27
CA GLN A 480 -10.72 11.49 11.58
C GLN A 480 -10.40 10.02 11.89
N LEU A 481 -10.63 9.11 10.95
CA LEU A 481 -10.31 7.69 11.15
C LEU A 481 -8.82 7.48 11.35
N ALA A 482 -7.97 8.18 10.61
CA ALA A 482 -6.52 8.08 10.75
C ALA A 482 -6.00 8.57 12.11
N LEU A 483 -6.58 9.65 12.66
CA LEU A 483 -6.18 10.24 13.93
C LEU A 483 -6.79 9.55 15.15
N GLU A 484 -8.09 9.27 15.12
CA GLU A 484 -8.84 8.75 16.27
C GLU A 484 -8.84 7.23 16.34
N TYR A 485 -8.81 6.53 15.19
CA TYR A 485 -8.92 5.08 15.09
C TYR A 485 -7.85 4.43 14.19
N PRO A 486 -6.53 4.56 14.48
CA PRO A 486 -5.46 4.09 13.60
C PRO A 486 -5.54 2.60 13.21
N ALA A 487 -6.04 1.74 14.12
CA ALA A 487 -6.21 0.31 13.84
C ALA A 487 -7.32 0.04 12.82
N VAL A 488 -8.42 0.80 12.87
CA VAL A 488 -9.50 0.74 11.89
C VAL A 488 -9.01 1.30 10.57
N PHE A 489 -8.41 2.49 10.61
CA PHE A 489 -7.85 3.18 9.43
C PHE A 489 -6.89 2.29 8.66
N GLY A 490 -5.94 1.62 9.34
CA GLY A 490 -4.99 0.72 8.68
C GLY A 490 -5.63 -0.40 7.86
N ARG A 491 -6.83 -0.87 8.24
CA ARG A 491 -7.58 -1.92 7.52
C ARG A 491 -8.41 -1.40 6.35
N ILE A 492 -8.80 -0.12 6.35
CA ILE A 492 -9.64 0.48 5.30
C ILE A 492 -8.87 1.43 4.38
N ALA A 493 -7.71 1.93 4.76
CA ALA A 493 -6.90 2.86 3.96
C ALA A 493 -6.59 2.33 2.55
N PRO A 494 -6.28 1.03 2.35
CA PRO A 494 -6.12 0.49 1.00
C PRO A 494 -7.40 0.57 0.15
N LEU A 495 -8.59 0.49 0.77
CA LEU A 495 -9.87 0.56 0.06
C LEU A 495 -10.14 1.99 -0.43
N TRP A 496 -9.78 3.01 0.35
CA TRP A 496 -9.83 4.40 -0.09
C TRP A 496 -8.99 4.62 -1.34
N HIS A 497 -7.74 4.16 -1.31
CA HIS A 497 -6.86 4.26 -2.48
C HIS A 497 -7.38 3.40 -3.65
N GLU A 498 -7.99 2.23 -3.39
CA GLU A 498 -8.60 1.42 -4.44
C GLU A 498 -9.69 2.20 -5.19
N VAL A 499 -10.63 2.80 -4.45
CA VAL A 499 -11.80 3.49 -5.02
C VAL A 499 -11.41 4.78 -5.73
N PHE A 500 -10.66 5.66 -5.08
CA PHE A 500 -10.43 7.02 -5.58
C PHE A 500 -9.23 7.15 -6.52
N VAL A 501 -8.29 6.19 -6.50
CA VAL A 501 -7.01 6.28 -7.23
C VAL A 501 -6.80 5.09 -8.17
N ALA A 502 -7.03 3.85 -7.72
CA ALA A 502 -6.75 2.69 -8.56
C ALA A 502 -7.84 2.44 -9.62
N ARG A 503 -9.10 2.77 -9.33
CA ARG A 503 -10.26 2.48 -10.19
C ARG A 503 -10.92 3.70 -10.82
N ALA A 504 -10.77 4.87 -10.22
CA ALA A 504 -11.40 6.09 -10.68
C ALA A 504 -10.42 6.96 -11.46
N GLU A 505 -10.94 7.62 -12.49
CA GLU A 505 -10.21 8.70 -13.15
C GLU A 505 -10.07 9.91 -12.21
N PRO A 506 -9.01 10.71 -12.33
CA PRO A 506 -8.84 11.93 -11.55
C PRO A 506 -10.02 12.90 -11.70
N ARG A 507 -10.59 13.35 -10.58
CA ARG A 507 -11.69 14.33 -10.55
C ARG A 507 -11.29 15.57 -9.74
N PRO A 508 -11.49 16.81 -10.24
CA PRO A 508 -11.20 18.04 -9.50
C PRO A 508 -11.93 18.13 -8.14
N GLN A 509 -13.13 17.58 -8.04
CA GLN A 509 -13.94 17.54 -6.82
C GLN A 509 -13.35 16.61 -5.75
N CYS A 510 -12.49 15.65 -6.14
CA CYS A 510 -11.83 14.72 -5.24
C CYS A 510 -10.46 15.22 -4.73
N LYS A 511 -10.03 16.43 -5.11
CA LYS A 511 -8.77 17.02 -4.63
C LYS A 511 -8.58 16.95 -3.10
N PRO A 512 -9.60 17.27 -2.27
CA PRO A 512 -9.47 17.13 -0.81
C PRO A 512 -9.18 15.69 -0.37
N VAL A 513 -9.83 14.70 -1.00
CA VAL A 513 -9.63 13.27 -0.70
C VAL A 513 -8.21 12.84 -1.04
N TYR A 514 -7.70 13.25 -2.21
CA TYR A 514 -6.32 12.90 -2.59
C TYR A 514 -5.27 13.56 -1.69
N ALA A 515 -5.51 14.81 -1.26
CA ALA A 515 -4.64 15.48 -0.30
C ALA A 515 -4.64 14.76 1.06
N ALA A 516 -5.81 14.40 1.57
CA ALA A 516 -5.95 13.64 2.82
C ALA A 516 -5.29 12.25 2.72
N LEU A 517 -5.40 11.57 1.57
CA LEU A 517 -4.69 10.31 1.32
C LEU A 517 -3.16 10.50 1.36
N LEU A 518 -2.64 11.57 0.76
CA LEU A 518 -1.21 11.86 0.79
C LEU A 518 -0.72 12.13 2.23
N GLU A 519 -1.47 12.91 3.01
CA GLU A 519 -1.13 13.20 4.41
C GLU A 519 -1.18 11.96 5.30
N THR A 520 -2.22 11.15 5.17
CA THR A 520 -2.35 9.94 6.00
C THR A 520 -1.30 8.87 5.69
N LEU A 521 -0.83 8.77 4.44
CA LEU A 521 0.31 7.90 4.09
C LEU A 521 1.62 8.34 4.76
N ARG A 522 1.74 9.62 5.15
CA ARG A 522 2.94 10.18 5.82
C ARG A 522 2.93 9.99 7.34
N LEU A 523 1.75 9.79 7.95
CA LEU A 523 1.59 9.68 9.42
C LEU A 523 2.52 8.65 10.09
N PRO A 524 2.78 7.45 9.53
CA PRO A 524 3.66 6.48 10.18
C PRO A 524 5.12 6.92 10.29
N GLY A 525 5.54 7.97 9.57
CA GLY A 525 6.91 8.47 9.57
C GLY A 525 7.95 7.45 9.07
N THR A 526 7.50 6.38 8.42
CA THR A 526 8.36 5.38 7.76
C THR A 526 7.64 4.90 6.51
N PHE A 527 8.38 4.73 5.42
CA PHE A 527 7.82 4.33 4.13
C PHE A 527 8.42 2.99 3.70
N SER A 528 7.54 2.07 3.30
CA SER A 528 7.94 0.91 2.49
C SER A 528 7.95 1.28 1.00
N ASP A 529 8.56 0.43 0.15
CA ASP A 529 8.50 0.57 -1.31
C ASP A 529 7.05 0.59 -1.83
N VAL A 530 6.14 -0.11 -1.15
CA VAL A 530 4.71 -0.07 -1.44
C VAL A 530 4.15 1.31 -1.16
N ASP A 531 4.44 1.89 0.01
CA ASP A 531 3.94 3.20 0.41
C ASP A 531 4.40 4.31 -0.52
N LEU A 532 5.68 4.29 -0.90
CA LEU A 532 6.23 5.23 -1.86
C LEU A 532 5.53 5.15 -3.22
N ARG A 533 5.18 3.94 -3.69
CA ARG A 533 4.39 3.78 -4.92
C ARG A 533 2.98 4.36 -4.78
N LEU A 534 2.30 4.12 -3.64
CA LEU A 534 0.98 4.71 -3.38
C LEU A 534 1.06 6.25 -3.33
N VAL A 535 2.09 6.81 -2.68
CA VAL A 535 2.35 8.26 -2.67
C VAL A 535 2.50 8.83 -4.08
N ARG A 536 3.25 8.15 -4.96
CA ARG A 536 3.39 8.56 -6.37
C ARG A 536 2.06 8.49 -7.12
N ASP A 537 1.27 7.44 -6.91
CA ASP A 537 -0.01 7.24 -7.61
C ASP A 537 -1.05 8.29 -7.18
N VAL A 538 -1.10 8.64 -5.89
CA VAL A 538 -1.90 9.75 -5.35
C VAL A 538 -1.43 11.10 -5.90
N LEU A 539 -0.10 11.34 -5.97
CA LEU A 539 0.46 12.55 -6.57
C LEU A 539 0.02 12.72 -8.03
N LYS A 540 0.08 11.64 -8.83
CA LYS A 540 -0.38 11.66 -10.22
C LYS A 540 -1.84 12.12 -10.30
N HIS A 541 -2.71 11.56 -9.48
CA HIS A 541 -4.12 11.93 -9.42
C HIS A 541 -4.34 13.38 -8.99
N LEU A 542 -3.62 13.85 -7.96
CA LEU A 542 -3.68 15.25 -7.52
C LEU A 542 -3.36 16.22 -8.64
N VAL A 543 -2.25 15.99 -9.35
CA VAL A 543 -1.81 16.90 -10.42
C VAL A 543 -2.78 16.85 -11.61
N GLN A 544 -3.25 15.67 -12.00
CA GLN A 544 -4.22 15.48 -13.08
C GLN A 544 -5.60 16.09 -12.75
N ALA A 545 -5.98 16.13 -11.46
CA ALA A 545 -7.22 16.77 -11.00
C ALA A 545 -7.20 18.31 -11.09
N GLY A 546 -6.07 18.93 -11.43
CA GLY A 546 -5.94 20.37 -11.64
C GLY A 546 -5.71 21.16 -10.35
N LEU A 547 -4.44 21.21 -9.93
CA LEU A 547 -4.01 22.04 -8.80
C LEU A 547 -3.82 23.51 -9.21
N THR A 548 -4.18 24.42 -8.32
CA THR A 548 -3.76 25.82 -8.40
C THR A 548 -2.24 25.93 -8.13
N ALA A 549 -1.61 27.04 -8.51
CA ALA A 549 -0.19 27.28 -8.22
C ALA A 549 0.20 27.10 -6.73
N PRO A 550 -0.53 27.64 -5.73
CA PRO A 550 -0.20 27.43 -4.32
C PRO A 550 -0.43 25.98 -3.87
N GLU A 551 -1.50 25.33 -4.31
CA GLU A 551 -1.75 23.90 -4.02
C GLU A 551 -0.60 23.04 -4.57
N TYR A 552 -0.22 23.26 -5.83
CA TYR A 552 0.87 22.56 -6.50
C TYR A 552 2.20 22.76 -5.77
N ALA A 553 2.53 24.00 -5.40
CA ALA A 553 3.75 24.31 -4.67
C ALA A 553 3.83 23.58 -3.33
N LYS A 554 2.74 23.59 -2.55
CA LYS A 554 2.64 22.87 -1.27
C LYS A 554 2.78 21.36 -1.46
N THR A 555 2.04 20.77 -2.40
CA THR A 555 2.14 19.32 -2.68
C THR A 555 3.57 18.91 -3.04
N LEU A 556 4.27 19.70 -3.86
CA LEU A 556 5.67 19.41 -4.22
C LEU A 556 6.65 19.59 -3.06
N GLU A 557 6.37 20.53 -2.15
CA GLU A 557 7.13 20.67 -0.89
C GLU A 557 6.93 19.42 -0.01
N ASP A 558 5.69 18.95 0.13
CA ASP A 558 5.38 17.73 0.89
C ASP A 558 6.05 16.49 0.30
N ILE A 559 6.06 16.35 -1.02
CA ILE A 559 6.80 15.29 -1.72
C ILE A 559 8.31 15.43 -1.54
N GLY A 560 8.83 16.66 -1.52
CA GLY A 560 10.23 16.93 -1.20
C GLY A 560 10.60 16.46 0.21
N LEU A 561 9.73 16.66 1.19
CA LEU A 561 9.91 16.16 2.55
C LEU A 561 9.93 14.62 2.60
N VAL A 562 9.02 13.97 1.86
CA VAL A 562 9.04 12.49 1.72
C VAL A 562 10.36 12.03 1.12
N PHE A 563 10.83 12.69 0.05
CA PHE A 563 12.08 12.36 -0.61
C PHE A 563 13.28 12.47 0.32
N GLU A 564 13.42 13.59 1.05
CA GLU A 564 14.52 13.77 1.99
C GLU A 564 14.53 12.70 3.10
N GLN A 565 13.35 12.26 3.54
CA GLN A 565 13.23 11.20 4.55
C GLN A 565 13.67 9.82 4.05
N VAL A 566 13.49 9.51 2.76
CA VAL A 566 13.87 8.21 2.16
C VAL A 566 15.15 8.27 1.32
N ARG A 567 15.81 9.43 1.27
CA ARG A 567 16.96 9.75 0.40
C ARG A 567 18.08 8.72 0.52
N SER A 568 18.16 7.84 -0.46
CA SER A 568 19.13 6.75 -0.51
C SER A 568 19.27 6.22 -1.94
N PRO A 569 20.36 5.49 -2.27
CA PRO A 569 20.50 4.87 -3.59
C PRO A 569 19.34 3.92 -3.94
N HIS A 570 18.80 3.20 -2.95
CA HIS A 570 17.68 2.25 -3.14
C HIS A 570 16.40 2.95 -3.58
N HIS A 571 16.03 4.07 -2.94
CA HIS A 571 14.82 4.82 -3.27
C HIS A 571 15.01 5.85 -4.40
N MET A 572 16.19 5.92 -5.02
CA MET A 572 16.45 6.86 -6.10
C MET A 572 15.48 6.67 -7.27
N ARG A 573 15.16 5.42 -7.59
CA ARG A 573 14.20 5.08 -8.62
C ARG A 573 12.82 5.70 -8.39
N TRP A 574 12.34 5.68 -7.14
CA TRP A 574 11.05 6.28 -6.81
C TRP A 574 11.06 7.80 -7.06
N ALA A 575 12.15 8.48 -6.70
CA ALA A 575 12.27 9.93 -6.95
C ALA A 575 12.30 10.27 -8.44
N LEU A 576 12.96 9.43 -9.25
CA LEU A 576 12.95 9.54 -10.71
C LEU A 576 11.55 9.31 -11.28
N ASP A 577 10.82 8.29 -10.81
CA ASP A 577 9.43 8.04 -11.21
C ASP A 577 8.52 9.23 -10.89
N VAL A 578 8.69 9.85 -9.72
CA VAL A 578 7.94 11.07 -9.33
C VAL A 578 8.25 12.22 -10.29
N CYS A 579 9.52 12.48 -10.58
CA CYS A 579 9.91 13.51 -11.54
C CYS A 579 9.40 13.22 -12.95
N ASP A 580 9.39 11.95 -13.37
CA ASP A 580 8.87 11.50 -14.65
C ASP A 580 7.37 11.77 -14.79
N VAL A 581 6.59 11.43 -13.75
CA VAL A 581 5.16 11.79 -13.68
C VAL A 581 4.99 13.29 -13.80
N LEU A 582 5.71 14.09 -13.01
CA LEU A 582 5.57 15.54 -13.04
C LEU A 582 5.96 16.13 -14.40
N ALA A 583 6.97 15.59 -15.08
CA ALA A 583 7.42 16.06 -16.39
C ALA A 583 6.33 15.93 -17.47
N MET A 584 5.45 14.93 -17.36
CA MET A 584 4.37 14.67 -18.31
C MET A 584 3.09 15.47 -18.02
N GLU A 585 2.97 16.05 -16.83
CA GLU A 585 1.75 16.72 -16.36
C GLU A 585 1.85 18.25 -16.37
N ALA A 586 0.69 18.92 -16.24
CA ALA A 586 0.60 20.37 -16.18
C ALA A 586 1.48 20.98 -15.07
N CYS A 587 2.08 22.15 -15.34
CA CYS A 587 2.99 22.84 -14.42
C CYS A 587 2.46 24.23 -14.03
N PRO A 588 1.56 24.32 -13.03
CA PRO A 588 1.08 25.61 -12.54
C PRO A 588 2.18 26.46 -11.90
N GLU A 589 3.21 25.84 -11.29
CA GLU A 589 4.31 26.52 -10.62
C GLU A 589 5.67 25.90 -11.01
N PRO A 590 6.34 26.42 -12.06
CA PRO A 590 7.60 25.89 -12.58
C PRO A 590 8.74 25.89 -11.57
N ALA A 591 8.81 26.89 -10.68
CA ALA A 591 9.90 26.97 -9.70
C ALA A 591 9.82 25.83 -8.68
N ALA A 592 8.62 25.39 -8.29
CA ALA A 592 8.44 24.27 -7.37
C ALA A 592 8.93 22.95 -8.01
N ARG A 593 8.57 22.69 -9.28
CA ARG A 593 9.02 21.52 -10.02
C ARG A 593 10.54 21.50 -10.18
N LEU A 594 11.13 22.63 -10.56
CA LEU A 594 12.58 22.75 -10.73
C LEU A 594 13.33 22.50 -9.42
N ARG A 595 12.82 22.95 -8.27
CA ARG A 595 13.42 22.66 -6.96
C ARG A 595 13.48 21.16 -6.67
N LEU A 596 12.36 20.45 -6.85
CA LEU A 596 12.31 19.00 -6.61
C LEU A 596 13.23 18.23 -7.57
N LEU A 597 13.24 18.60 -8.85
CA LEU A 597 14.12 17.98 -9.83
C LEU A 597 15.61 18.28 -9.55
N THR A 598 15.92 19.49 -9.11
CA THR A 598 17.30 19.85 -8.69
C THR A 598 17.73 19.01 -7.49
N ALA A 599 16.86 18.84 -6.47
CA ALA A 599 17.16 17.97 -5.34
C ALA A 599 17.39 16.51 -5.77
N THR A 600 16.55 16.02 -6.69
CA THR A 600 16.66 14.66 -7.25
C THR A 600 17.95 14.50 -8.06
N THR A 601 18.33 15.49 -8.86
CA THR A 601 19.57 15.44 -9.66
C THR A 601 20.83 15.49 -8.81
N VAL A 602 20.86 16.33 -7.77
CA VAL A 602 21.95 16.37 -6.79
C VAL A 602 22.11 15.01 -6.10
N ALA A 603 21.02 14.41 -5.62
CA ALA A 603 21.07 13.08 -5.03
C ALA A 603 21.52 12.01 -6.05
N GLY A 604 21.06 12.12 -7.30
CA GLY A 604 21.48 11.24 -8.40
C GLY A 604 22.99 11.32 -8.67
N GLN A 605 23.59 12.51 -8.60
CA GLN A 605 25.04 12.69 -8.71
C GLN A 605 25.77 12.06 -7.52
N GLU A 606 25.31 12.30 -6.29
CA GLU A 606 25.87 11.71 -5.08
C GLU A 606 25.83 10.17 -5.12
N PHE A 607 24.76 9.60 -5.67
CA PHE A 607 24.54 8.16 -5.74
C PHE A 607 24.94 7.54 -7.08
N ALA A 608 25.58 8.28 -8.00
CA ALA A 608 25.85 7.84 -9.38
C ALA A 608 26.62 6.51 -9.46
N SER A 609 27.46 6.21 -8.46
CA SER A 609 28.22 4.95 -8.37
C SER A 609 27.40 3.75 -7.84
N ARG A 610 26.21 4.00 -7.27
CA ARG A 610 25.39 3.01 -6.55
C ARG A 610 24.02 2.74 -7.16
N ILE A 611 23.57 3.57 -8.10
CA ILE A 611 22.30 3.38 -8.82
C ILE A 611 22.51 2.58 -10.11
N GLY A 612 21.49 1.98 -10.72
CA GLY A 612 21.65 1.22 -11.95
C GLY A 612 21.86 2.09 -13.19
N GLU A 613 22.13 1.46 -14.33
CA GLU A 613 22.27 2.15 -15.63
C GLU A 613 20.93 2.75 -16.10
N LEU A 614 19.82 2.07 -15.78
CA LEU A 614 18.49 2.56 -16.09
C LEU A 614 18.16 3.86 -15.36
N GLU A 615 18.44 3.91 -14.06
CA GLU A 615 18.24 5.11 -13.25
C GLU A 615 19.11 6.26 -13.75
N ILE A 616 20.34 5.98 -14.20
CA ILE A 616 21.19 6.99 -14.85
C ILE A 616 20.58 7.50 -16.15
N ALA A 617 20.09 6.61 -17.02
CA ALA A 617 19.50 7.01 -18.28
C ALA A 617 18.25 7.89 -18.06
N MET A 618 17.39 7.52 -17.11
CA MET A 618 16.23 8.33 -16.69
C MET A 618 16.65 9.68 -16.10
N LEU A 619 17.65 9.68 -15.23
CA LEU A 619 18.18 10.90 -14.60
C LEU A 619 18.71 11.90 -15.64
N LEU A 620 19.50 11.41 -16.61
CA LEU A 620 20.04 12.24 -17.70
C LEU A 620 18.94 12.79 -18.60
N MET A 621 17.95 11.96 -18.95
CA MET A 621 16.78 12.39 -19.73
C MET A 621 16.03 13.52 -19.02
N LEU A 622 15.68 13.34 -17.74
CA LEU A 622 14.94 14.33 -16.97
C LEU A 622 15.75 15.62 -16.76
N ALA A 623 17.05 15.52 -16.53
CA ALA A 623 17.93 16.69 -16.43
C ALA A 623 17.97 17.47 -17.74
N GLN A 624 18.12 16.78 -18.88
CA GLN A 624 18.12 17.39 -20.21
C GLN A 624 16.80 18.11 -20.51
N GLU A 625 15.66 17.47 -20.21
CA GLU A 625 14.32 18.06 -20.42
C GLU A 625 14.10 19.34 -19.61
N ALA A 626 14.70 19.42 -18.42
CA ALA A 626 14.63 20.60 -17.57
C ALA A 626 15.75 21.63 -17.84
N GLY A 627 16.65 21.37 -18.79
CA GLY A 627 17.78 22.25 -19.07
C GLY A 627 18.84 22.29 -17.96
N ILE A 628 18.94 21.23 -17.15
CA ILE A 628 19.95 21.07 -16.11
C ILE A 628 21.18 20.41 -16.74
N ASP A 629 22.32 21.11 -16.73
CA ASP A 629 23.59 20.55 -17.15
C ASP A 629 24.13 19.58 -16.09
N LEU A 630 23.96 18.28 -16.33
CA LEU A 630 24.28 17.23 -15.38
C LEU A 630 25.56 16.48 -15.75
N ALA A 631 26.65 16.79 -15.05
CA ALA A 631 27.87 15.99 -15.11
C ALA A 631 27.80 14.84 -14.09
N LEU A 632 27.95 13.60 -14.56
CA LEU A 632 28.07 12.42 -13.70
C LEU A 632 29.54 12.02 -13.54
N PRO A 633 29.99 11.59 -12.34
CA PRO A 633 31.33 11.06 -12.15
C PRO A 633 31.60 9.89 -13.08
N GLN A 634 32.78 9.83 -13.71
CA GLN A 634 33.16 8.69 -14.55
C GLN A 634 33.12 7.40 -13.70
N ARG A 635 32.28 6.44 -14.11
CA ARG A 635 32.30 5.10 -13.54
C ARG A 635 33.63 4.45 -13.91
N VAL A 636 34.38 4.01 -12.91
CA VAL A 636 35.51 3.10 -13.13
C VAL A 636 34.91 1.77 -13.62
N THR A 637 34.76 1.63 -14.93
CA THR A 637 34.48 0.34 -15.55
C THR A 637 35.67 -0.57 -15.26
N ALA A 638 35.42 -1.71 -14.60
CA ALA A 638 36.45 -2.73 -14.48
C ALA A 638 36.97 -3.08 -15.90
N PRO A 639 38.29 -3.24 -16.12
CA PRO A 639 38.82 -3.61 -17.42
C PRO A 639 38.21 -4.97 -17.81
N GLY A 640 37.25 -4.95 -18.74
CA GLY A 640 36.45 -6.12 -19.14
C GLY A 640 34.93 -5.90 -19.18
N SER A 641 34.38 -4.84 -18.56
CA SER A 641 32.93 -4.57 -18.59
C SER A 641 32.49 -3.60 -19.69
N SER A 642 33.44 -3.09 -20.49
CA SER A 642 33.19 -2.30 -21.70
C SER A 642 33.27 -3.15 -22.97
N ALA A 643 32.86 -4.42 -22.90
CA ALA A 643 32.22 -4.98 -24.07
C ALA A 643 30.97 -4.13 -24.29
N GLY A 644 31.00 -3.25 -25.30
CA GLY A 644 29.76 -2.68 -25.82
C GLY A 644 28.78 -3.84 -25.90
N ARG A 645 27.70 -3.78 -25.13
CA ARG A 645 26.65 -4.79 -25.16
C ARG A 645 26.11 -4.73 -26.57
N GLN A 646 26.75 -5.50 -27.46
CA GLN A 646 26.32 -5.69 -28.82
C GLN A 646 24.86 -6.07 -28.69
N SER A 647 24.03 -5.41 -29.50
CA SER A 647 22.68 -5.85 -29.78
C SER A 647 22.77 -7.35 -30.07
N ALA A 648 22.53 -8.20 -29.06
CA ALA A 648 22.07 -9.53 -29.35
C ALA A 648 20.86 -9.27 -30.23
N GLU A 649 20.76 -9.91 -31.40
CA GLU A 649 19.57 -9.77 -32.25
C GLU A 649 18.35 -10.21 -31.44
N VAL A 650 17.78 -9.26 -30.71
CA VAL A 650 16.52 -9.39 -30.02
C VAL A 650 15.54 -8.96 -31.08
N GLY A 651 14.76 -9.93 -31.56
CA GLY A 651 13.63 -9.64 -32.43
C GLY A 651 12.68 -8.63 -31.77
N THR A 652 11.64 -8.22 -32.48
CA THR A 652 10.74 -7.14 -32.05
C THR A 652 10.32 -7.26 -30.58
N ILE A 653 10.52 -6.21 -29.78
CA ILE A 653 10.04 -6.09 -28.41
C ILE A 653 8.67 -5.42 -28.46
N GLY A 654 7.62 -6.16 -28.13
CA GLY A 654 6.27 -5.60 -28.02
C GLY A 654 6.03 -5.05 -26.62
N ILE A 655 5.49 -3.84 -26.51
CA ILE A 655 5.06 -3.25 -25.24
C ILE A 655 3.61 -2.81 -25.38
N TYR A 656 2.75 -3.28 -24.47
CA TYR A 656 1.36 -2.82 -24.37
C TYR A 656 1.18 -1.94 -23.13
N THR A 657 0.56 -0.77 -23.30
CA THR A 657 0.16 0.14 -22.21
C THR A 657 -0.96 1.07 -22.68
N LEU A 658 -1.90 1.45 -21.82
CA LEU A 658 -2.83 2.55 -22.11
C LEU A 658 -2.22 3.93 -21.84
N ASP A 659 -1.07 4.00 -21.17
CA ASP A 659 -0.32 5.25 -20.96
C ASP A 659 0.71 5.42 -22.09
N GLU A 660 0.26 6.00 -23.22
CA GLU A 660 1.10 6.20 -24.41
C GLU A 660 2.31 7.11 -24.16
N ALA A 661 2.22 8.04 -23.21
CA ALA A 661 3.32 8.94 -22.87
C ALA A 661 4.44 8.16 -22.17
N ALA A 662 4.09 7.38 -21.13
CA ALA A 662 5.03 6.50 -20.45
C ALA A 662 5.64 5.46 -21.41
N GLY A 663 4.82 4.90 -22.33
CA GLY A 663 5.29 3.94 -23.33
C GLY A 663 6.36 4.52 -24.26
N ARG A 664 6.16 5.74 -24.77
CA ARG A 664 7.13 6.43 -25.64
C ARG A 664 8.45 6.72 -24.93
N ARG A 665 8.39 7.18 -23.67
CA ARG A 665 9.61 7.41 -22.86
C ARG A 665 10.36 6.12 -22.60
N ALA A 666 9.64 5.01 -22.35
CA ALA A 666 10.26 3.70 -22.16
C ALA A 666 11.03 3.25 -23.41
N VAL A 667 10.47 3.46 -24.61
CA VAL A 667 11.17 3.21 -25.88
C VAL A 667 12.46 4.04 -25.99
N GLN A 668 12.39 5.34 -25.67
CA GLN A 668 13.55 6.23 -25.74
C GLN A 668 14.67 5.79 -24.79
N ILE A 669 14.33 5.40 -23.55
CA ILE A 669 15.31 4.89 -22.57
C ILE A 669 15.90 3.55 -23.03
N LEU A 670 15.08 2.65 -23.55
CA LEU A 670 15.55 1.36 -24.04
C LEU A 670 16.52 1.51 -25.22
N GLN A 671 16.20 2.40 -26.16
CA GLN A 671 17.05 2.69 -27.31
C GLN A 671 18.35 3.39 -26.92
N SER A 672 18.32 4.29 -25.93
CA SER A 672 19.54 4.93 -25.42
C SER A 672 20.43 3.97 -24.63
N THR A 673 19.84 2.99 -23.94
CA THR A 673 20.56 2.04 -23.08
C THR A 673 21.14 0.86 -23.86
N TYR A 674 20.38 0.30 -24.81
CA TYR A 674 20.75 -0.94 -25.54
C TYR A 674 21.08 -0.71 -27.02
N GLY A 675 21.05 0.52 -27.52
CA GLY A 675 21.26 0.85 -28.92
C GLY A 675 20.01 0.62 -29.79
N PRO A 676 20.14 0.52 -31.12
CA PRO A 676 19.00 0.45 -32.03
C PRO A 676 18.28 -0.91 -31.96
N ILE A 677 17.33 -1.03 -31.03
CA ILE A 677 16.41 -2.17 -30.87
C ILE A 677 15.02 -1.84 -31.43
N ASP A 678 14.35 -2.81 -32.06
CA ASP A 678 12.98 -2.67 -32.59
C ASP A 678 11.97 -2.84 -31.46
N VAL A 679 11.55 -1.73 -30.86
CA VAL A 679 10.50 -1.69 -29.82
C VAL A 679 9.23 -1.11 -30.41
N ARG A 680 8.09 -1.81 -30.25
CA ARG A 680 6.79 -1.38 -30.77
C ARG A 680 5.74 -1.34 -29.68
N LEU A 681 4.94 -0.27 -29.72
CA LEU A 681 3.89 0.02 -28.75
C LEU A 681 2.50 -0.34 -29.31
N ASN A 682 1.60 -0.74 -28.41
CA ASN A 682 0.17 -0.83 -28.69
C ASN A 682 -0.65 -0.37 -27.47
N SER A 683 -1.77 0.30 -27.73
CA SER A 683 -2.66 0.87 -26.71
C SER A 683 -4.13 0.59 -27.02
N ASP A 684 -4.41 -0.46 -27.81
CA ASP A 684 -5.76 -0.79 -28.24
C ASP A 684 -6.61 -1.27 -27.06
N SER A 685 -7.77 -0.64 -26.84
CA SER A 685 -8.65 -0.98 -25.71
C SER A 685 -9.43 -2.30 -25.89
N VAL A 686 -9.35 -2.92 -27.06
CA VAL A 686 -10.03 -4.17 -27.42
C VAL A 686 -9.09 -5.09 -28.21
N CYS A 687 -9.50 -6.33 -28.43
CA CYS A 687 -8.73 -7.31 -29.17
C CYS A 687 -8.72 -7.02 -30.69
N THR A 688 -7.76 -6.23 -31.16
CA THR A 688 -7.63 -5.87 -32.59
C THR A 688 -6.74 -6.85 -33.36
N PRO A 689 -6.87 -6.93 -34.70
CA PRO A 689 -5.91 -7.65 -35.55
C PRO A 689 -4.47 -7.14 -35.41
N GLN A 690 -4.30 -5.83 -35.17
CA GLN A 690 -3.00 -5.20 -34.98
C GLN A 690 -2.33 -5.67 -33.69
N LEU A 691 -3.06 -5.71 -32.57
CA LEU A 691 -2.58 -6.24 -31.30
C LEU A 691 -2.16 -7.70 -31.44
N LYS A 692 -3.00 -8.55 -32.06
CA LYS A 692 -2.67 -9.96 -32.32
C LYS A 692 -1.40 -10.12 -33.15
N ALA A 693 -1.28 -9.35 -34.23
CA ALA A 693 -0.12 -9.40 -35.12
C ALA A 693 1.17 -8.94 -34.42
N LEU A 694 1.08 -7.94 -33.54
CA LEU A 694 2.23 -7.50 -32.74
C LEU A 694 2.67 -8.60 -31.79
N VAL A 695 1.74 -9.16 -31.01
CA VAL A 695 2.02 -10.27 -30.07
C VAL A 695 2.74 -11.41 -30.79
N GLN A 696 2.21 -11.86 -31.93
CA GLN A 696 2.78 -12.99 -32.67
C GLN A 696 4.18 -12.73 -33.23
N ARG A 697 4.50 -11.49 -33.59
CA ARG A 697 5.80 -11.11 -34.16
C ARG A 697 6.85 -10.80 -33.10
N SER A 698 6.41 -10.50 -31.89
CA SER A 698 7.32 -10.12 -30.81
C SER A 698 8.15 -11.31 -30.31
N ALA A 699 9.45 -11.06 -30.06
CA ALA A 699 10.33 -11.99 -29.39
C ALA A 699 10.07 -12.01 -27.86
N ILE A 700 9.70 -10.86 -27.32
CA ILE A 700 9.18 -10.68 -25.96
C ILE A 700 8.00 -9.71 -26.04
N PHE A 701 6.96 -10.00 -25.26
CA PHE A 701 5.84 -9.09 -25.08
C PHE A 701 5.78 -8.62 -23.63
N VAL A 702 5.85 -7.30 -23.41
CA VAL A 702 5.71 -6.67 -22.10
C VAL A 702 4.30 -6.11 -21.97
N PHE A 703 3.59 -6.46 -20.90
CA PHE A 703 2.23 -6.03 -20.66
C PHE A 703 2.14 -5.16 -19.41
N ALA A 704 1.86 -3.86 -19.59
CA ALA A 704 1.59 -2.91 -18.51
C ALA A 704 0.14 -3.04 -18.03
N TRP A 705 -0.11 -4.09 -17.24
CA TRP A 705 -1.45 -4.55 -16.89
C TRP A 705 -2.25 -3.61 -15.99
N LYS A 706 -1.62 -2.78 -15.15
CA LYS A 706 -2.33 -1.90 -14.19
C LYS A 706 -3.28 -0.90 -14.85
N THR A 707 -2.99 -0.49 -16.09
CA THR A 707 -3.86 0.40 -16.86
C THR A 707 -4.62 -0.35 -17.94
N SER A 708 -4.62 -1.69 -17.96
CA SER A 708 -5.17 -2.48 -19.06
C SER A 708 -6.63 -2.90 -18.83
N LYS A 709 -7.35 -3.12 -19.93
CA LYS A 709 -8.67 -3.78 -19.89
C LYS A 709 -8.50 -5.29 -19.95
N HIS A 710 -9.33 -6.04 -19.23
CA HIS A 710 -9.37 -7.51 -19.25
C HIS A 710 -9.37 -8.08 -20.69
N ALA A 711 -10.13 -7.48 -21.60
CA ALA A 711 -10.20 -7.91 -23.00
C ALA A 711 -8.83 -7.92 -23.71
N ALA A 712 -7.95 -6.94 -23.44
CA ALA A 712 -6.62 -6.88 -24.02
C ALA A 712 -5.70 -7.98 -23.46
N TYR A 713 -5.74 -8.22 -22.14
CA TYR A 713 -4.96 -9.29 -21.51
C TYR A 713 -5.27 -10.67 -22.11
N TYR A 714 -6.55 -11.03 -22.17
CA TYR A 714 -6.95 -12.33 -22.73
C TYR A 714 -6.65 -12.42 -24.23
N CYS A 715 -6.78 -11.32 -24.98
CA CYS A 715 -6.35 -11.27 -26.37
C CYS A 715 -4.86 -11.59 -26.53
N ILE A 716 -4.01 -10.97 -25.70
CA ILE A 716 -2.56 -11.17 -25.71
C ILE A 716 -2.23 -12.59 -25.28
N LYS A 717 -2.82 -13.09 -24.18
CA LYS A 717 -2.60 -14.46 -23.69
C LYS A 717 -2.97 -15.50 -24.74
N ALA A 718 -4.11 -15.34 -25.41
CA ALA A 718 -4.57 -16.25 -26.47
C ALA A 718 -3.74 -16.15 -27.76
N ALA A 719 -3.22 -14.97 -28.09
CA ALA A 719 -2.37 -14.76 -29.27
C ALA A 719 -0.89 -15.12 -29.03
N SER A 720 -0.47 -15.23 -27.76
CA SER A 720 0.90 -15.55 -27.36
C SER A 720 1.23 -17.00 -27.69
N ARG A 721 2.46 -17.25 -28.16
CA ARG A 721 2.95 -18.61 -28.35
C ARG A 721 3.30 -19.25 -27.00
N PRO A 722 3.17 -20.58 -26.83
CA PRO A 722 3.44 -21.25 -25.55
C PRO A 722 4.86 -21.03 -24.99
N ASP A 723 5.83 -20.80 -25.88
CA ASP A 723 7.25 -20.56 -25.59
C ASP A 723 7.64 -19.08 -25.58
N GLN A 724 6.70 -18.17 -25.86
CA GLN A 724 6.96 -16.74 -25.92
C GLN A 724 6.96 -16.10 -24.51
N PRO A 725 8.03 -15.38 -24.13
CA PRO A 725 8.05 -14.60 -22.90
C PRO A 725 7.01 -13.48 -22.92
N LEU A 726 6.00 -13.62 -22.05
CA LEU A 726 5.04 -12.57 -21.70
C LEU A 726 5.41 -12.03 -20.32
N GLU A 727 6.10 -10.89 -20.27
CA GLU A 727 6.56 -10.28 -19.02
C GLU A 727 5.55 -9.23 -18.54
N MET A 728 5.10 -9.36 -17.29
CA MET A 728 4.15 -8.43 -16.68
C MET A 728 4.91 -7.29 -16.02
N ALA A 729 4.70 -6.06 -16.49
CA ALA A 729 5.31 -4.91 -15.84
C ALA A 729 4.71 -4.71 -14.44
N GLN A 730 5.54 -4.54 -13.41
CA GLN A 730 5.11 -4.36 -12.02
C GLN A 730 4.31 -3.06 -11.77
N GLY A 731 4.35 -2.12 -12.70
CA GLY A 731 3.59 -0.87 -12.71
C GLY A 731 3.30 -0.39 -14.14
N ALA A 732 2.52 0.69 -14.25
CA ALA A 732 2.16 1.31 -15.53
C ALA A 732 3.14 2.39 -16.01
N GLY A 733 4.06 2.81 -15.15
CA GLY A 733 5.01 3.88 -15.44
C GLY A 733 6.21 3.43 -16.29
N THR A 734 6.91 4.42 -16.84
CA THR A 734 8.10 4.28 -17.69
C THR A 734 9.11 3.28 -17.14
N SER A 735 9.56 3.48 -15.89
CA SER A 735 10.61 2.64 -15.28
C SER A 735 10.20 1.17 -15.17
N SER A 736 8.91 0.87 -14.95
CA SER A 736 8.46 -0.51 -14.82
C SER A 736 8.47 -1.26 -16.15
N MET A 737 8.15 -0.58 -17.25
CA MET A 737 8.21 -1.19 -18.59
C MET A 737 9.67 -1.44 -18.99
N VAL A 738 10.55 -0.47 -18.74
CA VAL A 738 11.97 -0.63 -19.05
C VAL A 738 12.61 -1.74 -18.22
N ASP A 739 12.26 -1.85 -16.95
CA ASP A 739 12.71 -2.91 -16.07
C ASP A 739 12.33 -4.31 -16.56
N ALA A 740 11.08 -4.49 -16.99
CA ALA A 740 10.60 -5.78 -17.48
C ALA A 740 11.43 -6.24 -18.68
N VAL A 741 11.74 -5.32 -19.59
CA VAL A 741 12.65 -5.58 -20.72
C VAL A 741 14.07 -5.83 -20.22
N ALA A 742 14.61 -5.03 -19.31
CA ALA A 742 15.98 -5.17 -18.80
C ALA A 742 16.20 -6.54 -18.11
N GLN A 743 15.23 -6.99 -17.31
CA GLN A 743 15.27 -8.31 -16.67
C GLN A 743 15.29 -9.44 -17.71
N PHE A 744 14.50 -9.33 -18.78
CA PHE A 744 14.53 -10.28 -19.88
C PHE A 744 15.90 -10.31 -20.59
N MET A 745 16.45 -9.13 -20.90
CA MET A 745 17.77 -9.00 -21.53
C MET A 745 18.86 -9.65 -20.67
N ALA A 746 18.80 -9.45 -19.34
CA ALA A 746 19.73 -10.06 -18.39
C ALA A 746 19.59 -11.59 -18.32
N LYS A 747 18.35 -12.11 -18.25
CA LYS A 747 18.09 -13.57 -18.28
C LYS A 747 18.65 -14.19 -19.56
N ARG A 748 18.43 -13.57 -20.72
CA ARG A 748 18.92 -14.08 -22.00
C ARG A 748 20.45 -14.07 -22.09
N ALA A 749 21.10 -13.01 -21.60
CA ALA A 749 22.57 -12.95 -21.54
C ALA A 749 23.15 -14.07 -20.66
N SER A 750 22.51 -14.39 -19.53
CA SER A 750 22.92 -15.51 -18.66
C SER A 750 22.69 -16.90 -19.24
N GLN A 751 21.78 -17.05 -20.22
CA GLN A 751 21.52 -18.32 -20.91
C GLN A 751 22.41 -18.54 -22.14
N ALA A 752 22.96 -17.46 -22.70
CA ALA A 752 23.90 -17.48 -23.82
C ALA A 752 25.38 -17.62 -23.39
N SER A 753 25.65 -17.49 -22.09
CA SER A 753 26.95 -17.71 -21.44
C SER A 753 26.99 -19.12 -20.85
#